data_AF-A0A7W7Y578-F1
#
_entry.id   AF-A0A7W7Y578-F1
#
_cell.length_a   1.000
_cell.length_b   1.000
_cell.length_c   1.000
_cell.angle_alpha   90.00
_cell.angle_beta   90.00
_cell.angle_gamma   90.00
#
_symmetry.space_group_name_H-M   'P 1'
#
loop_
_entity.id
_entity.type
_entity.pdbx_description
1 polymer ?
#
loop_
_entity_poly.entity_id
_entity_poly.type
_entity_poly.pdbx_seq_one_letter_code
_entity_poly.pdbx_strand_id
1 'polypeptide(L)'
;MNICLSTIGGSWTIVPELVGFIAPGQYDFYRHHPQHDSIDSLRQEYAISPADELWLITTSDTVVMSALHQVERWHQAAQITLPIRAFTLEGIADLETHQQSQQMRDAVLRLCSSAARICNESSGELCLSLAGGRKNMSADMQYGATIFGTKALLHITSGNLPQVLFNLSPENWREPPESAIARLFTPAVIDKIQPSPLAFTLPGPKPLFAPDHTRSHQAFTIHQIKPGTEFLHTIQQRQQAGQNLHYNLAPNNPIYLNHSGNYTGLFSLSPQQVEYLQQHHIGRDPQFYQQETALLHNLPKYDLHCHLGGILTPKDILTIAEAHSELLKPYQEIIRPAVAAWLPLLENADYTGLWQKLRQQAAPYQLQRRPLRAMKYIIPIPEPLGLCAFLHLFNNDHEALTCFIYGEFVDDKVFTAIGFENYEAIGDLQGSNLLQSELAVELAIETLFRNSRHDNLAYLELRSNISNICRNILTPTQAFGLLCRQLEKQCRSTGIDARLIITASRHRDTDQISTLINTVCTIMQNPELTPWLAGLDLAGDEQAMKPEEVRKAFLPALHQCLHVTIHAGENQPVENIWAAAYHLSAERIGHGLTLRENHSLLSNFRDRGIDLEMCPTSNHQIVGYPQFPLSDNDPGNYPLQHYLQQGLNVTVNTDNPGISQTNASKELYRAASMSFNGLSLLDIAQIIKNGFSAAFLPHSTRKQLLLSTEQNLVREYYRISSRQANL
;
A
#
# COMPACT_ATOMS: atom_id res chain seq x y z
N MET A 1 20.87 -0.73 16.80
CA MET A 1 21.87 -1.69 17.32
C MET A 1 21.90 -2.89 16.39
N ASN A 2 23.05 -3.14 15.77
CA ASN A 2 23.27 -4.21 14.80
C ASN A 2 23.77 -5.45 15.53
N ILE A 3 23.12 -6.60 15.34
CA ILE A 3 23.48 -7.85 16.00
C ILE A 3 23.79 -8.89 14.93
N CYS A 4 24.94 -9.55 15.07
CA CYS A 4 25.21 -10.78 14.32
C CYS A 4 25.01 -11.98 15.25
N LEU A 5 24.19 -12.95 14.87
CA LEU A 5 24.01 -14.20 15.61
C LEU A 5 24.59 -15.37 14.80
N SER A 6 25.49 -16.13 15.42
CA SER A 6 26.11 -17.32 14.83
C SER A 6 26.00 -18.52 15.75
N THR A 7 26.22 -19.70 15.18
CA THR A 7 26.46 -20.92 15.96
C THR A 7 27.96 -21.16 16.06
N ILE A 8 28.39 -21.87 17.09
CA ILE A 8 29.80 -22.28 17.24
C ILE A 8 29.87 -23.76 17.62
N GLY A 9 30.92 -24.44 17.18
CA GLY A 9 31.23 -25.82 17.54
C GLY A 9 32.59 -25.91 18.21
N GLY A 10 33.34 -26.99 17.97
CA GLY A 10 34.70 -27.15 18.50
C GLY A 10 35.76 -26.26 17.82
N SER A 11 35.45 -25.66 16.67
CA SER A 11 36.39 -24.85 15.89
C SER A 11 36.23 -23.36 16.23
N TRP A 12 37.10 -22.84 17.10
CA TRP A 12 37.05 -21.45 17.54
C TRP A 12 37.46 -20.42 16.47
N THR A 13 38.29 -20.83 15.49
CA THR A 13 38.87 -19.94 14.45
C THR A 13 37.83 -19.27 13.56
N ILE A 14 36.61 -19.82 13.51
CA ILE A 14 35.50 -19.26 12.77
C ILE A 14 35.06 -17.88 13.27
N VAL A 15 35.31 -17.58 14.56
CA VAL A 15 34.94 -16.29 15.15
C VAL A 15 35.81 -15.15 14.59
N PRO A 16 37.15 -15.24 14.57
CA PRO A 16 37.99 -14.27 13.85
C PRO A 16 37.56 -14.04 12.40
N GLU A 17 37.27 -15.11 11.66
CA GLU A 17 36.84 -15.05 10.25
C GLU A 17 35.51 -14.29 10.09
N LEU A 18 34.56 -14.51 11.00
CA LEU A 18 33.27 -13.85 11.01
C LEU A 18 33.40 -12.38 11.42
N VAL A 19 34.14 -12.08 12.50
CA VAL A 19 34.39 -10.72 12.98
C VAL A 19 35.05 -9.88 11.89
N GLY A 20 35.97 -10.45 11.10
CA GLY A 20 36.57 -9.73 9.99
C GLY A 20 35.62 -9.35 8.86
N PHE A 21 34.50 -10.05 8.72
CA PHE A 21 33.47 -9.64 7.77
C PHE A 21 32.46 -8.67 8.39
N ILE A 22 31.95 -8.95 9.60
CA ILE A 22 30.87 -8.15 10.21
C ILE A 22 31.35 -6.90 10.95
N ALA A 23 32.63 -6.82 11.30
CA ALA A 23 33.23 -5.71 12.03
C ALA A 23 34.71 -5.51 11.62
N PRO A 24 35.01 -5.25 10.33
CA PRO A 24 36.39 -5.12 9.84
C PRO A 24 37.18 -4.00 10.53
N GLY A 25 36.51 -2.95 11.01
CA GLY A 25 37.14 -1.89 11.81
C GLY A 25 37.67 -2.36 13.17
N GLN A 26 37.22 -3.51 13.67
CA GLN A 26 37.70 -4.13 14.91
C GLN A 26 38.82 -5.12 14.64
N TYR A 27 38.64 -6.00 13.65
CA TYR A 27 39.65 -6.99 13.26
C TYR A 27 39.46 -7.41 11.81
N ASP A 28 40.13 -6.74 10.88
CA ASP A 28 40.01 -7.05 9.45
C ASP A 28 40.79 -8.33 9.08
N PHE A 29 40.19 -9.49 9.33
CA PHE A 29 40.72 -10.81 8.96
C PHE A 29 41.13 -10.87 7.48
N TYR A 30 40.39 -10.17 6.61
CA TYR A 30 40.55 -10.25 5.16
C TYR A 30 41.52 -9.20 4.63
N ARG A 31 42.18 -8.39 5.48
CA ARG A 31 43.11 -7.32 5.08
C ARG A 31 44.14 -7.74 4.03
N HIS A 32 44.68 -8.95 4.15
CA HIS A 32 45.69 -9.49 3.22
C HIS A 32 45.10 -10.45 2.18
N HIS A 33 43.77 -10.55 2.07
CA HIS A 33 43.07 -11.37 1.10
C HIS A 33 43.26 -10.80 -0.31
N PRO A 34 43.61 -11.60 -1.34
CA PRO A 34 43.81 -11.11 -2.71
C PRO A 34 42.58 -10.44 -3.34
N GLN A 35 41.38 -10.73 -2.81
CA GLN A 35 40.10 -10.17 -3.22
C GLN A 35 39.46 -9.26 -2.16
N HIS A 36 40.28 -8.61 -1.32
CA HIS A 36 39.80 -7.72 -0.24
C HIS A 36 38.79 -6.68 -0.74
N ASP A 37 39.10 -5.96 -1.83
CA ASP A 37 38.19 -4.97 -2.44
C ASP A 37 36.83 -5.57 -2.84
N SER A 38 36.82 -6.83 -3.32
CA SER A 38 35.58 -7.52 -3.69
C SER A 38 34.76 -7.91 -2.45
N ILE A 39 35.43 -8.32 -1.37
CA ILE A 39 34.79 -8.64 -0.08
C ILE A 39 34.18 -7.36 0.53
N ASP A 40 34.87 -6.23 0.40
CA ASP A 40 34.38 -4.92 0.84
C ASP A 40 33.19 -4.44 0.01
N SER A 41 33.27 -4.62 -1.31
CA SER A 41 32.18 -4.32 -2.25
C SER A 41 30.92 -5.15 -1.95
N LEU A 42 31.08 -6.42 -1.57
CA LEU A 42 29.96 -7.29 -1.19
C LEU A 42 29.18 -6.74 0.00
N ARG A 43 29.85 -6.15 0.99
CA ARG A 43 29.16 -5.50 2.13
C ARG A 43 28.39 -4.26 1.71
N GLN A 44 28.94 -3.48 0.78
CA GLN A 44 28.29 -2.29 0.26
C GLN A 44 27.06 -2.63 -0.59
N GLU A 45 27.17 -3.64 -1.45
CA GLU A 45 26.07 -4.14 -2.29
C GLU A 45 24.85 -4.54 -1.46
N TYR A 46 25.07 -5.29 -0.37
CA TYR A 46 24.00 -5.71 0.54
C TYR A 46 23.69 -4.71 1.65
N ALA A 47 24.38 -3.55 1.65
CA ALA A 47 24.28 -2.50 2.67
C ALA A 47 24.36 -3.08 4.10
N ILE A 48 25.37 -3.91 4.36
CA ILE A 48 25.62 -4.54 5.66
C ILE A 48 26.38 -3.57 6.54
N SER A 49 25.75 -3.10 7.62
CA SER A 49 26.40 -2.24 8.60
C SER A 49 27.29 -3.04 9.55
N PRO A 50 28.37 -2.44 10.11
CA PRO A 50 29.16 -3.09 11.14
C PRO A 50 28.30 -3.53 12.34
N ALA A 51 28.56 -4.74 12.87
CA ALA A 51 27.88 -5.27 14.03
C ALA A 51 28.28 -4.52 15.31
N ASP A 52 27.30 -4.21 16.16
CA ASP A 52 27.51 -3.66 17.51
C ASP A 52 27.74 -4.77 18.55
N GLU A 53 27.19 -5.98 18.31
CA GLU A 53 27.42 -7.18 19.13
C GLU A 53 27.44 -8.45 18.28
N LEU A 54 28.22 -9.45 18.73
CA LEU A 54 28.21 -10.82 18.19
C LEU A 54 27.65 -11.78 19.23
N TRP A 55 26.60 -12.51 18.87
CA TRP A 55 25.98 -13.56 19.69
C TRP A 55 26.37 -14.93 19.14
N LEU A 56 26.77 -15.83 20.03
CA LEU A 56 27.16 -17.21 19.71
C LEU A 56 26.24 -18.17 20.47
N ILE A 57 25.69 -19.20 19.81
CA ILE A 57 24.92 -20.25 20.49
C ILE A 57 25.54 -21.63 20.28
N THR A 58 25.57 -22.45 21.34
CA THR A 58 26.19 -23.77 21.33
C THR A 58 25.70 -24.73 22.43
N THR A 59 26.10 -26.00 22.34
CA THR A 59 26.03 -27.04 23.39
C THR A 59 27.01 -26.77 24.54
N SER A 60 26.85 -27.47 25.66
CA SER A 60 27.65 -27.30 26.88
C SER A 60 28.71 -28.38 27.11
N ASP A 61 29.22 -29.02 26.04
CA ASP A 61 30.29 -30.03 26.17
C ASP A 61 31.67 -29.40 26.37
N THR A 62 32.63 -30.23 26.81
CA THR A 62 33.99 -29.80 27.14
C THR A 62 34.77 -29.29 25.93
N VAL A 63 34.51 -29.81 24.72
CA VAL A 63 35.21 -29.39 23.50
C VAL A 63 34.77 -27.98 23.14
N VAL A 64 33.46 -27.70 23.16
CA VAL A 64 32.98 -26.36 22.84
C VAL A 64 33.27 -25.34 23.94
N MET A 65 33.23 -25.74 25.22
CA MET A 65 33.68 -24.84 26.30
C MET A 65 35.16 -24.47 26.15
N SER A 66 36.00 -25.41 25.70
CA SER A 66 37.39 -25.11 25.33
C SER A 66 37.48 -24.14 24.15
N ALA A 67 36.63 -24.31 23.13
CA ALA A 67 36.56 -23.39 22.00
C ALA A 67 36.15 -21.97 22.44
N LEU A 68 35.12 -21.82 23.29
CA LEU A 68 34.71 -20.51 23.83
C LEU A 68 35.82 -19.83 24.63
N HIS A 69 36.58 -20.58 25.42
CA HIS A 69 37.73 -20.02 26.13
C HIS A 69 38.88 -19.62 25.18
N GLN A 70 39.06 -20.34 24.06
CA GLN A 70 39.98 -19.91 23.01
C GLN A 70 39.51 -18.63 22.30
N VAL A 71 38.20 -18.47 22.07
CA VAL A 71 37.63 -17.20 21.57
C VAL A 71 37.88 -16.06 22.56
N GLU A 72 37.66 -16.28 23.86
CA GLU A 72 37.92 -15.28 24.90
C GLU A 72 39.40 -14.86 24.93
N ARG A 73 40.32 -15.83 24.86
CA ARG A 73 41.77 -15.55 24.77
C ARG A 73 42.14 -14.77 23.52
N TRP A 74 41.55 -15.11 22.38
CA TRP A 74 41.77 -14.39 21.12
C TRP A 74 41.23 -12.96 21.22
N HIS A 75 40.01 -12.80 21.72
CA HIS A 75 39.34 -11.51 21.93
C HIS A 75 40.22 -10.56 22.76
N GLN A 76 40.82 -11.08 23.84
CA GLN A 76 41.78 -10.34 24.67
C GLN A 76 43.12 -10.07 23.95
N ALA A 77 43.69 -11.08 23.28
CA ALA A 77 45.00 -10.96 22.62
C ALA A 77 44.98 -9.96 21.45
N ALA A 78 43.92 -9.99 20.65
CA ALA A 78 43.69 -9.09 19.51
C ALA A 78 43.06 -7.74 19.94
N GLN A 79 42.82 -7.52 21.24
CA GLN A 79 42.27 -6.28 21.81
C GLN A 79 40.91 -5.87 21.19
N ILE A 80 40.04 -6.85 20.96
CA ILE A 80 38.73 -6.64 20.34
C ILE A 80 37.83 -5.86 21.31
N THR A 81 37.15 -4.82 20.82
CA THR A 81 36.17 -4.06 21.64
C THR A 81 34.72 -4.44 21.34
N LEU A 82 34.47 -5.17 20.25
CA LEU A 82 33.18 -5.75 19.93
C LEU A 82 32.75 -6.71 21.06
N PRO A 83 31.60 -6.49 21.72
CA PRO A 83 31.11 -7.41 22.73
C PRO A 83 30.66 -8.73 22.10
N ILE A 84 31.12 -9.85 22.67
CA ILE A 84 30.73 -11.19 22.27
C ILE A 84 29.96 -11.87 23.41
N ARG A 85 28.74 -12.32 23.12
CA ARG A 85 27.88 -13.05 24.07
C ARG A 85 27.71 -14.48 23.62
N ALA A 86 28.23 -15.44 24.38
CA ALA A 86 28.03 -16.85 24.13
C ALA A 86 26.86 -17.39 24.97
N PHE A 87 26.05 -18.24 24.37
CA PHE A 87 24.88 -18.88 24.97
C PHE A 87 25.04 -20.39 24.89
N THR A 88 25.04 -21.06 26.04
CA THR A 88 25.20 -22.52 26.15
C THR A 88 23.93 -23.16 26.68
N LEU A 89 23.54 -24.32 26.16
CA LEU A 89 22.36 -25.04 26.68
C LEU A 89 22.72 -25.89 27.90
N GLU A 90 22.08 -25.61 29.03
CA GLU A 90 22.34 -26.31 30.30
C GLU A 90 22.02 -27.81 30.18
N GLY A 91 23.00 -28.67 30.46
CA GLY A 91 22.80 -30.13 30.48
C GLY A 91 22.73 -30.81 29.12
N ILE A 92 23.04 -30.10 28.01
CA ILE A 92 23.08 -30.67 26.66
C ILE A 92 24.51 -30.60 26.12
N ALA A 93 25.24 -31.70 26.28
CA ALA A 93 26.59 -31.85 25.73
C ALA A 93 26.58 -32.16 24.21
N ASP A 94 25.58 -32.91 23.73
CA ASP A 94 25.48 -33.34 22.34
C ASP A 94 24.00 -33.35 21.89
N LEU A 95 23.77 -33.32 20.57
CA LEU A 95 22.47 -33.38 19.90
C LEU A 95 22.21 -34.81 19.35
N GLU A 96 22.36 -35.83 20.21
CA GLU A 96 22.22 -37.24 19.83
C GLU A 96 20.76 -37.67 19.68
N THR A 97 19.87 -37.05 20.46
CA THR A 97 18.44 -37.38 20.45
C THR A 97 17.62 -36.33 19.72
N HIS A 98 16.44 -36.75 19.23
CA HIS A 98 15.45 -35.85 18.65
C HIS A 98 15.02 -34.74 19.64
N GLN A 99 14.86 -35.08 20.93
CA GLN A 99 14.48 -34.12 21.96
C GLN A 99 15.55 -33.04 22.16
N GLN A 100 16.83 -33.42 22.22
CA GLN A 100 17.95 -32.47 22.32
C GLN A 100 18.04 -31.57 21.08
N SER A 101 17.80 -32.13 19.89
CA SER A 101 17.75 -31.35 18.65
C SER A 101 16.59 -30.32 18.66
N GLN A 102 15.41 -30.70 19.15
CA GLN A 102 14.30 -29.77 19.33
C GLN A 102 14.59 -28.68 20.38
N GLN A 103 15.26 -29.03 21.47
CA GLN A 103 15.66 -28.08 22.50
C GLN A 103 16.69 -27.06 21.98
N MET A 104 17.65 -27.52 21.15
CA MET A 104 18.58 -26.63 20.47
C MET A 104 17.85 -25.68 19.53
N ARG A 105 16.95 -26.21 18.68
CA ARG A 105 16.14 -25.41 17.77
C ARG A 105 15.32 -24.35 18.51
N ASP A 106 14.67 -24.74 19.59
CA ASP A 106 13.90 -23.83 20.45
C ASP A 106 14.77 -22.68 20.98
N ALA A 107 15.97 -22.97 21.47
CA ALA A 107 16.92 -21.96 21.94
C ALA A 107 17.40 -21.01 20.82
N VAL A 108 17.72 -21.55 19.63
CA VAL A 108 18.08 -20.74 18.44
C VAL A 108 16.95 -19.79 18.09
N LEU A 109 15.71 -20.29 18.03
CA LEU A 109 14.53 -19.48 17.69
C LEU A 109 14.27 -18.38 18.72
N ARG A 110 14.46 -18.65 20.02
CA ARG A 110 14.33 -17.63 21.07
C ARG A 110 15.39 -16.53 20.96
N LEU A 111 16.64 -16.88 20.60
CA LEU A 111 17.70 -15.90 20.36
C LEU A 111 17.44 -15.08 19.09
N CYS A 112 17.04 -15.72 17.99
CA CYS A 112 16.67 -15.01 16.75
C CYS A 112 15.55 -14.00 17.01
N SER A 113 14.49 -14.42 17.73
CA SER A 113 13.39 -13.55 18.13
C SER A 113 13.87 -12.36 18.99
N SER A 114 14.72 -12.62 19.98
CA SER A 114 15.27 -11.59 20.87
C SER A 114 16.15 -10.58 20.12
N ALA A 115 17.04 -11.07 19.26
CA ALA A 115 17.93 -10.22 18.47
C ALA A 115 17.15 -9.37 17.47
N ALA A 116 16.20 -9.97 16.74
CA ALA A 116 15.33 -9.26 15.80
C ALA A 116 14.55 -8.13 16.49
N ARG A 117 14.02 -8.37 17.70
CA ARG A 117 13.32 -7.35 18.50
C ARG A 117 14.26 -6.18 18.85
N ILE A 118 15.45 -6.46 19.37
CA ILE A 118 16.42 -5.42 19.76
C ILE A 118 16.83 -4.58 18.55
N CYS A 119 17.12 -5.23 17.42
CA CYS A 119 17.43 -4.54 16.17
C CYS A 119 16.27 -3.64 15.74
N ASN A 120 15.03 -4.14 15.72
CA ASN A 120 13.86 -3.35 15.33
C ASN A 120 13.61 -2.15 16.25
N GLU A 121 13.69 -2.32 17.57
CA GLU A 121 13.49 -1.24 18.57
C GLU A 121 14.54 -0.13 18.44
N SER A 122 15.73 -0.48 17.96
CA SER A 122 16.87 0.44 17.84
C SER A 122 17.21 0.82 16.40
N SER A 123 16.31 0.54 15.45
CA SER A 123 16.51 0.75 14.00
C SER A 123 17.85 0.18 13.48
N GLY A 124 18.30 -0.94 14.04
CA GLY A 124 19.49 -1.68 13.61
C GLY A 124 19.17 -2.92 12.79
N GLU A 125 20.21 -3.70 12.49
CA GLU A 125 20.17 -4.81 11.54
C GLU A 125 20.53 -6.14 12.19
N LEU A 126 19.76 -7.20 11.89
CA LEU A 126 20.08 -8.57 12.29
C LEU A 126 20.78 -9.31 11.15
N CYS A 127 22.01 -9.77 11.39
CA CYS A 127 22.72 -10.71 10.51
C CYS A 127 22.76 -12.09 11.15
N LEU A 128 22.54 -13.14 10.35
CA LEU A 128 22.60 -14.52 10.83
C LEU A 128 23.73 -15.25 10.10
N SER A 129 24.55 -15.98 10.84
CA SER A 129 25.69 -16.70 10.28
C SER A 129 25.49 -18.21 10.38
N LEU A 130 25.70 -18.87 9.24
CA LEU A 130 25.78 -20.33 9.11
C LEU A 130 27.20 -20.85 9.33
N ALA A 131 28.15 -19.96 9.61
CA ALA A 131 29.54 -20.30 9.87
C ALA A 131 29.68 -20.82 11.31
N GLY A 132 29.71 -22.14 11.47
CA GLY A 132 30.06 -22.81 12.72
C GLY A 132 29.03 -23.83 13.20
N GLY A 133 29.45 -24.66 14.16
CA GLY A 133 28.56 -25.62 14.82
C GLY A 133 28.30 -26.92 14.03
N ARG A 134 27.46 -27.76 14.61
CA ARG A 134 27.00 -29.02 14.00
C ARG A 134 26.00 -28.71 12.88
N LYS A 135 25.92 -29.56 11.85
CA LYS A 135 25.05 -29.36 10.66
C LYS A 135 23.61 -28.97 11.03
N ASN A 136 23.05 -29.57 12.08
CA ASN A 136 21.67 -29.30 12.51
C ASN A 136 21.46 -27.86 13.00
N MET A 137 22.47 -27.25 13.63
CA MET A 137 22.39 -25.88 14.17
C MET A 137 22.34 -24.83 13.06
N SER A 138 23.04 -25.08 11.95
CA SER A 138 22.96 -24.21 10.76
C SER A 138 21.57 -24.24 10.13
N ALA A 139 20.91 -25.40 10.09
CA ALA A 139 19.54 -25.53 9.62
C ALA A 139 18.55 -24.80 10.56
N ASP A 140 18.79 -24.86 11.88
CA ASP A 140 17.99 -24.11 12.85
C ASP A 140 18.16 -22.59 12.71
N MET A 141 19.36 -22.13 12.34
CA MET A 141 19.63 -20.72 12.05
C MET A 141 18.92 -20.25 10.77
N GLN A 142 18.97 -21.06 9.71
CA GLN A 142 18.19 -20.81 8.48
C GLN A 142 16.70 -20.75 8.79
N TYR A 143 16.21 -21.69 9.61
CA TYR A 143 14.81 -21.71 10.03
C TYR A 143 14.44 -20.44 10.82
N GLY A 144 15.29 -20.02 11.75
CA GLY A 144 15.15 -18.72 12.44
C GLY A 144 15.11 -17.54 11.48
N ALA A 145 15.98 -17.53 10.46
CA ALA A 145 16.00 -16.50 9.42
C ALA A 145 14.67 -16.44 8.65
N THR A 146 14.10 -17.60 8.29
CA THR A 146 12.81 -17.66 7.57
C THR A 146 11.64 -17.12 8.39
N ILE A 147 11.74 -17.18 9.72
CA ILE A 147 10.69 -16.67 10.61
C ILE A 147 10.95 -15.19 10.91
N PHE A 148 12.10 -14.83 11.47
CA PHE A 148 12.36 -13.51 12.03
C PHE A 148 13.04 -12.53 11.06
N GLY A 149 13.40 -12.99 9.86
CA GLY A 149 14.10 -12.20 8.86
C GLY A 149 15.58 -11.99 9.21
N THR A 150 16.36 -11.59 8.22
CA THR A 150 17.74 -11.15 8.39
C THR A 150 18.16 -10.25 7.24
N LYS A 151 18.99 -9.24 7.54
CA LYS A 151 19.59 -8.36 6.54
C LYS A 151 20.55 -9.12 5.64
N ALA A 152 21.30 -10.07 6.20
CA ALA A 152 22.23 -10.91 5.49
C ALA A 152 22.35 -12.27 6.19
N LEU A 153 22.09 -13.34 5.44
CA LEU A 153 22.42 -14.70 5.83
C LEU A 153 23.84 -15.01 5.35
N LEU A 154 24.78 -15.07 6.28
CA LEU A 154 26.21 -15.17 6.03
C LEU A 154 26.70 -16.62 6.08
N HIS A 155 27.69 -16.91 5.26
CA HIS A 155 28.50 -18.12 5.41
C HIS A 155 29.96 -17.82 5.09
N ILE A 156 30.86 -18.62 5.64
CA ILE A 156 32.29 -18.54 5.32
C ILE A 156 32.66 -19.89 4.77
N THR A 157 33.06 -19.89 3.50
CA THR A 157 33.54 -21.09 2.83
C THR A 157 35.04 -21.18 3.01
N SER A 158 35.54 -22.38 3.25
CA SER A 158 36.97 -22.64 3.33
C SER A 158 37.41 -23.64 2.27
N GLY A 159 38.60 -23.43 1.72
CA GLY A 159 39.29 -24.42 0.89
C GLY A 159 39.84 -25.58 1.71
N ASN A 160 40.76 -26.36 1.14
CA ASN A 160 41.49 -27.38 1.88
C ASN A 160 42.37 -26.73 2.96
N LEU A 161 41.98 -26.88 4.23
CA LEU A 161 42.67 -26.30 5.37
C LEU A 161 43.96 -27.09 5.68
N PRO A 162 45.15 -26.47 5.63
CA PRO A 162 46.40 -27.14 6.00
C PRO A 162 46.44 -27.47 7.50
N GLN A 163 47.09 -28.58 7.86
CA GLN A 163 47.16 -29.06 9.25
C GLN A 163 47.69 -28.02 10.24
N VAL A 164 48.55 -27.09 9.78
CA VAL A 164 49.11 -26.03 10.61
C VAL A 164 48.04 -25.15 11.26
N LEU A 165 46.89 -24.94 10.61
CA LEU A 165 45.80 -24.11 11.13
C LEU A 165 45.15 -24.70 12.39
N PHE A 166 45.17 -26.02 12.55
CA PHE A 166 44.61 -26.70 13.72
C PHE A 166 45.52 -26.63 14.96
N ASN A 167 46.78 -26.22 14.79
CA ASN A 167 47.77 -26.07 15.86
C ASN A 167 48.00 -24.60 16.26
N LEU A 168 47.33 -23.65 15.61
CA LEU A 168 47.47 -22.23 15.94
C LEU A 168 46.78 -21.91 17.27
N SER A 169 47.49 -21.20 18.14
CA SER A 169 46.93 -20.69 19.38
C SER A 169 46.25 -19.34 19.16
N PRO A 170 45.33 -18.92 20.04
CA PRO A 170 44.71 -17.59 20.00
C PRO A 170 45.68 -16.42 19.81
N GLU A 171 46.89 -16.52 20.36
CA GLU A 171 47.93 -15.50 20.27
C GLU A 171 48.53 -15.36 18.86
N ASN A 172 48.48 -16.42 18.04
CA ASN A 172 48.89 -16.34 16.64
C ASN A 172 47.93 -15.49 15.79
N TRP A 173 46.72 -15.25 16.28
CA TRP A 173 45.67 -14.47 15.63
C TRP A 173 45.54 -13.05 16.20
N ARG A 174 46.59 -12.54 16.86
CA ARG A 174 46.65 -11.17 17.37
C ARG A 174 46.51 -10.13 16.25
N GLU A 175 47.18 -10.39 15.13
CA GLU A 175 47.07 -9.60 13.89
C GLU A 175 46.32 -10.41 12.84
N PRO A 176 45.70 -9.76 11.84
CA PRO A 176 45.11 -10.46 10.70
C PRO A 176 46.10 -11.39 10.01
N PRO A 177 45.65 -12.57 9.55
CA PRO A 177 46.52 -13.57 8.94
C PRO A 177 47.20 -13.04 7.67
N GLU A 178 48.36 -13.60 7.33
CA GLU A 178 49.00 -13.35 6.05
C GLU A 178 48.14 -13.88 4.88
N SER A 179 48.39 -13.34 3.68
CA SER A 179 47.64 -13.67 2.46
C SER A 179 47.50 -15.17 2.18
N ALA A 180 48.52 -15.97 2.52
CA ALA A 180 48.53 -17.41 2.33
C ALA A 180 47.42 -18.13 3.12
N ILE A 181 47.07 -17.62 4.31
CA ILE A 181 46.00 -18.13 5.15
C ILE A 181 44.69 -17.42 4.82
N ALA A 182 44.70 -16.09 4.71
CA ALA A 182 43.50 -15.29 4.45
C ALA A 182 42.75 -15.80 3.21
N ARG A 183 43.46 -16.07 2.11
CA ARG A 183 42.90 -16.55 0.83
C ARG A 183 42.16 -17.90 0.90
N LEU A 184 42.31 -18.64 1.99
CA LEU A 184 41.64 -19.92 2.18
C LEU A 184 40.18 -19.76 2.59
N PHE A 185 39.79 -18.55 3.02
CA PHE A 185 38.46 -18.24 3.54
C PHE A 185 37.79 -17.21 2.63
N THR A 186 36.57 -17.51 2.21
CA THR A 186 35.79 -16.60 1.37
C THR A 186 34.41 -16.40 2.01
N PRO A 187 34.09 -15.18 2.48
CA PRO A 187 32.78 -14.87 3.00
C PRO A 187 31.77 -14.81 1.84
N ALA A 188 30.57 -15.29 2.09
CA ALA A 188 29.46 -15.28 1.17
C ALA A 188 28.20 -14.74 1.86
N VAL A 189 27.47 -13.87 1.16
CA VAL A 189 26.11 -13.47 1.53
C VAL A 189 25.16 -14.34 0.71
N ILE A 190 24.43 -15.22 1.37
CA ILE A 190 23.54 -16.19 0.70
C ILE A 190 22.26 -15.50 0.25
N ASP A 191 21.60 -14.79 1.16
CA ASP A 191 20.31 -14.16 0.91
C ASP A 191 20.01 -13.04 1.92
N LYS A 192 19.05 -12.18 1.55
CA LYS A 192 18.36 -11.26 2.45
C LYS A 192 16.94 -11.76 2.66
N ILE A 193 16.64 -12.23 3.87
CA ILE A 193 15.36 -12.86 4.16
C ILE A 193 14.45 -11.85 4.85
N GLN A 194 13.26 -11.63 4.30
CA GLN A 194 12.23 -10.83 4.98
C GLN A 194 11.57 -11.65 6.08
N PRO A 195 11.22 -11.04 7.23
CA PRO A 195 10.51 -11.74 8.30
C PRO A 195 9.19 -12.31 7.79
N SER A 196 8.89 -13.54 8.21
CA SER A 196 7.59 -14.15 8.03
C SER A 196 6.53 -13.34 8.79
N PRO A 197 5.30 -13.23 8.26
CA PRO A 197 4.20 -12.62 9.02
C PRO A 197 3.97 -13.25 10.41
N LEU A 198 4.34 -14.53 10.58
CA LEU A 198 4.31 -15.21 11.87
C LEU A 198 5.15 -14.49 12.94
N ALA A 199 6.29 -13.88 12.58
CA ALA A 199 7.17 -13.22 13.55
C ALA A 199 6.49 -12.08 14.30
N PHE A 200 5.55 -11.37 13.67
CA PHE A 200 4.86 -10.23 14.27
C PHE A 200 3.80 -10.62 15.29
N THR A 201 3.39 -11.89 15.29
CA THR A 201 2.27 -12.37 16.10
C THR A 201 2.69 -13.25 17.25
N LEU A 202 3.89 -13.86 17.16
CA LEU A 202 4.46 -14.60 18.26
C LEU A 202 4.48 -13.64 19.45
N PRO A 203 3.91 -14.02 20.62
CA PRO A 203 4.08 -13.21 21.80
C PRO A 203 5.58 -13.01 21.92
N GLY A 204 6.04 -11.76 21.93
CA GLY A 204 7.43 -11.50 22.28
C GLY A 204 7.62 -12.26 23.58
N PRO A 205 8.48 -13.31 23.62
CA PRO A 205 8.67 -14.01 24.87
C PRO A 205 8.99 -12.92 25.89
N LYS A 206 8.37 -12.96 27.09
CA LYS A 206 8.99 -12.29 28.23
C LYS A 206 10.46 -12.69 28.12
N PRO A 207 11.39 -11.73 27.94
CA PRO A 207 12.73 -12.05 27.50
C PRO A 207 13.23 -13.13 28.44
N LEU A 208 13.36 -14.37 27.94
CA LEU A 208 13.71 -15.49 28.80
C LEU A 208 15.08 -15.28 29.42
N PHE A 209 15.84 -14.39 28.79
CA PHE A 209 16.86 -13.58 29.40
C PHE A 209 16.65 -12.13 28.93
N ALA A 210 16.39 -11.21 29.84
CA ALA A 210 17.05 -9.93 29.73
C ALA A 210 18.49 -10.23 30.20
N PRO A 211 19.49 -10.44 29.31
CA PRO A 211 20.81 -9.98 29.71
C PRO A 211 20.56 -8.52 30.08
N ASP A 212 20.85 -8.19 31.34
CA ASP A 212 20.66 -6.85 31.87
C ASP A 212 20.98 -5.85 30.75
N HIS A 213 19.98 -5.09 30.27
CA HIS A 213 20.17 -4.16 29.16
C HIS A 213 21.06 -2.96 29.56
N THR A 214 21.71 -3.06 30.73
CA THR A 214 22.92 -2.28 30.99
C THR A 214 23.97 -2.78 30.01
N ARG A 215 24.61 -1.87 29.28
CA ARG A 215 25.85 -2.18 28.56
C ARG A 215 26.78 -2.86 29.56
N SER A 216 26.86 -4.18 29.54
CA SER A 216 27.87 -4.89 30.31
C SER A 216 29.18 -4.32 29.83
N HIS A 217 29.92 -3.70 30.74
CA HIS A 217 31.27 -3.21 30.43
C HIS A 217 32.26 -4.37 30.20
N GLN A 218 31.81 -5.63 30.32
CA GLN A 218 32.59 -6.82 29.99
C GLN A 218 32.43 -7.16 28.51
N ALA A 219 33.57 -7.29 27.82
CA ALA A 219 33.61 -7.47 26.37
C ALA A 219 33.37 -8.93 25.91
N PHE A 220 33.43 -9.92 26.81
CA PHE A 220 33.07 -11.31 26.52
C PHE A 220 32.26 -11.91 27.69
N THR A 221 31.09 -12.49 27.41
CA THR A 221 30.25 -13.12 28.45
C THR A 221 29.69 -14.47 28.00
N ILE A 222 29.52 -15.41 28.94
CA ILE A 222 28.87 -16.71 28.71
C ILE A 222 27.58 -16.79 29.54
N HIS A 223 26.47 -17.11 28.90
CA HIS A 223 25.14 -17.25 29.48
C HIS A 223 24.65 -18.69 29.32
N GLN A 224 23.94 -19.22 30.32
CA GLN A 224 23.32 -20.54 30.25
C GLN A 224 21.82 -20.40 29.93
N ILE A 225 21.36 -21.16 28.94
CA ILE A 225 19.95 -21.26 28.54
C ILE A 225 19.40 -22.60 29.08
N LYS A 226 18.30 -22.54 29.82
CA LYS A 226 17.55 -23.73 30.22
C LYS A 226 16.88 -24.35 28.99
N PRO A 227 17.11 -25.64 28.68
CA PRO A 227 16.46 -26.30 27.55
C PRO A 227 14.94 -26.33 27.68
N GLY A 228 14.24 -26.00 26.60
CA GLY A 228 12.78 -26.04 26.50
C GLY A 228 12.34 -26.39 25.07
N THR A 229 11.05 -26.55 24.86
CA THR A 229 10.47 -26.78 23.51
C THR A 229 9.19 -25.97 23.29
N GLU A 230 8.76 -25.16 24.26
CA GLU A 230 7.45 -24.50 24.22
C GLU A 230 7.37 -23.45 23.11
N PHE A 231 8.47 -22.74 22.84
CA PHE A 231 8.50 -21.71 21.81
C PHE A 231 8.51 -22.34 20.41
N LEU A 232 9.28 -23.40 20.22
CA LEU A 232 9.25 -24.21 19.00
C LEU A 232 7.84 -24.78 18.74
N HIS A 233 7.21 -25.40 19.75
CA HIS A 233 5.84 -25.91 19.63
C HIS A 233 4.84 -24.80 19.30
N THR A 234 4.97 -23.61 19.89
CA THR A 234 4.12 -22.45 19.57
C THR A 234 4.26 -22.03 18.10
N ILE A 235 5.50 -21.98 17.59
CA ILE A 235 5.78 -21.66 16.18
C ILE A 235 5.16 -22.73 15.27
N GLN A 236 5.38 -24.01 15.56
CA GLN A 236 4.86 -25.13 14.78
C GLN A 236 3.33 -25.18 14.79
N GLN A 237 2.70 -24.99 15.95
CA GLN A 237 1.24 -24.94 16.06
C GLN A 237 0.66 -23.80 15.22
N ARG A 238 1.30 -22.64 15.17
CA ARG A 238 0.83 -21.51 14.35
C ARG A 238 1.06 -21.72 12.86
N GLN A 239 2.20 -22.29 12.47
CA GLN A 239 2.42 -22.69 11.08
C GLN A 239 1.39 -23.73 10.63
N GLN A 240 1.14 -24.74 11.46
CA GLN A 240 0.16 -25.78 11.20
C GLN A 240 -1.26 -25.22 11.21
N ALA A 241 -1.60 -24.30 12.11
CA ALA A 241 -2.87 -23.60 12.11
C ALA A 241 -3.05 -22.78 10.82
N GLY A 242 -2.03 -22.04 10.37
CA GLY A 242 -2.06 -21.31 9.10
C GLY A 242 -2.21 -22.23 7.89
N GLN A 243 -1.52 -23.38 7.87
CA GLN A 243 -1.67 -24.41 6.82
C GLN A 243 -3.04 -25.08 6.85
N ASN A 244 -3.58 -25.38 8.03
CA ASN A 244 -4.92 -25.95 8.19
C ASN A 244 -6.01 -24.94 7.87
N LEU A 245 -5.80 -23.65 8.13
CA LEU A 245 -6.67 -22.57 7.70
C LEU A 245 -6.74 -22.55 6.16
N HIS A 246 -5.60 -22.68 5.48
CA HIS A 246 -5.53 -22.79 4.03
C HIS A 246 -6.33 -24.00 3.51
N TYR A 247 -6.17 -25.18 4.13
CA TYR A 247 -6.88 -26.39 3.73
C TYR A 247 -8.36 -26.45 4.14
N ASN A 248 -8.79 -25.76 5.19
CA ASN A 248 -10.19 -25.74 5.66
C ASN A 248 -10.99 -24.56 5.10
N LEU A 249 -10.34 -23.46 4.69
CA LEU A 249 -10.96 -22.37 3.92
C LEU A 249 -11.09 -22.73 2.43
N ALA A 250 -10.17 -23.54 1.88
CA ALA A 250 -10.16 -23.97 0.49
C ALA A 250 -11.34 -24.86 0.01
N PRO A 251 -11.98 -25.74 0.80
CA PRO A 251 -13.00 -26.64 0.28
C PRO A 251 -14.36 -25.96 0.13
N ASN A 252 -14.62 -24.89 0.90
CA ASN A 252 -15.91 -24.19 0.90
C ASN A 252 -15.87 -22.84 0.17
N ASN A 253 -14.71 -22.37 -0.30
CA ASN A 253 -14.63 -21.16 -1.11
C ASN A 253 -13.43 -21.19 -2.09
N PRO A 254 -13.64 -21.43 -3.40
CA PRO A 254 -12.57 -21.46 -4.40
C PRO A 254 -11.83 -20.12 -4.58
N ILE A 255 -12.33 -19.04 -3.96
CA ILE A 255 -11.77 -17.69 -3.96
C ILE A 255 -10.35 -17.64 -3.36
N TYR A 256 -10.02 -18.51 -2.40
CA TYR A 256 -8.72 -18.49 -1.72
C TYR A 256 -7.60 -19.26 -2.45
N LEU A 257 -7.91 -19.88 -3.60
CA LEU A 257 -6.99 -20.77 -4.32
C LEU A 257 -6.26 -20.13 -5.51
N ASN A 258 -6.71 -18.97 -6.03
CA ASN A 258 -6.09 -18.40 -7.23
C ASN A 258 -4.85 -17.52 -6.95
N HIS A 259 -3.79 -17.88 -7.67
CA HIS A 259 -2.44 -17.36 -7.61
C HIS A 259 -2.31 -15.91 -8.06
N SER A 260 -2.10 -14.99 -7.11
CA SER A 260 -1.07 -13.95 -7.17
C SER A 260 -1.19 -13.04 -5.95
N GLY A 261 -0.43 -13.34 -4.89
CA GLY A 261 -0.33 -12.49 -3.69
C GLY A 261 -1.27 -12.90 -2.56
N ASN A 262 -1.16 -14.13 -2.04
CA ASN A 262 -1.85 -14.49 -0.80
C ASN A 262 -1.47 -13.52 0.33
N TYR A 263 -2.48 -13.00 1.03
CA TYR A 263 -2.29 -12.31 2.30
C TYR A 263 -1.80 -13.35 3.32
N THR A 264 -0.48 -13.53 3.38
CA THR A 264 0.16 -14.50 4.27
C THR A 264 0.08 -14.14 5.75
N GLY A 265 -0.16 -12.86 6.04
CA GLY A 265 -0.37 -12.31 7.38
C GLY A 265 -1.68 -12.71 8.01
N LEU A 266 -2.76 -12.92 7.26
CA LEU A 266 -3.99 -13.48 7.85
C LEU A 266 -3.78 -14.92 8.37
N PHE A 267 -2.80 -15.67 7.83
CA PHE A 267 -2.45 -17.00 8.33
C PHE A 267 -1.77 -16.99 9.71
N SER A 268 -1.37 -15.81 10.18
CA SER A 268 -0.80 -15.67 11.52
C SER A 268 -1.86 -15.57 12.62
N LEU A 269 -3.12 -15.28 12.26
CA LEU A 269 -4.26 -15.20 13.17
C LEU A 269 -4.61 -16.59 13.74
N SER A 270 -5.04 -16.63 15.00
CA SER A 270 -5.54 -17.87 15.60
C SER A 270 -6.88 -18.29 14.96
N PRO A 271 -7.27 -19.58 15.01
CA PRO A 271 -8.57 -20.01 14.50
C PRO A 271 -9.75 -19.22 15.07
N GLN A 272 -9.71 -18.88 16.36
CA GLN A 272 -10.75 -18.07 17.02
C GLN A 272 -10.84 -16.65 16.45
N GLN A 273 -9.70 -16.05 16.10
CA GLN A 273 -9.67 -14.72 15.49
C GLN A 273 -10.20 -14.75 14.07
N VAL A 274 -9.89 -15.81 13.30
CA VAL A 274 -10.43 -15.97 11.95
C VAL A 274 -11.93 -16.18 11.99
N GLU A 275 -12.41 -17.05 12.88
CA GLU A 275 -13.84 -17.28 13.09
C GLU A 275 -14.55 -15.97 13.48
N TYR A 276 -13.95 -15.16 14.35
CA TYR A 276 -14.46 -13.84 14.68
C TYR A 276 -14.58 -12.92 13.45
N LEU A 277 -13.53 -12.83 12.61
CA LEU A 277 -13.56 -12.00 11.41
C LEU A 277 -14.61 -12.46 10.39
N GLN A 278 -14.88 -13.77 10.33
CA GLN A 278 -15.93 -14.34 9.49
C GLN A 278 -17.34 -14.05 10.02
N GLN A 279 -17.52 -14.08 11.34
CA GLN A 279 -18.84 -13.91 11.96
C GLN A 279 -19.21 -12.43 12.15
N HIS A 280 -18.22 -11.54 12.32
CA HIS A 280 -18.46 -10.11 12.51
C HIS A 280 -18.70 -9.42 11.17
N HIS A 281 -19.93 -8.96 10.95
CA HIS A 281 -20.36 -8.31 9.72
C HIS A 281 -20.66 -6.83 9.93
N ILE A 282 -20.29 -6.04 8.92
CA ILE A 282 -20.50 -4.60 8.83
C ILE A 282 -21.71 -4.31 7.94
N GLY A 283 -22.41 -3.21 8.23
CA GLY A 283 -23.48 -2.67 7.37
C GLY A 283 -24.85 -3.32 7.55
N ARG A 284 -25.02 -4.19 8.55
CA ARG A 284 -26.31 -4.87 8.82
C ARG A 284 -27.37 -3.96 9.42
N ASP A 285 -26.98 -3.13 10.37
CA ASP A 285 -27.89 -2.29 11.13
C ASP A 285 -27.36 -0.84 11.15
N PRO A 286 -28.11 0.13 10.61
CA PRO A 286 -27.73 1.54 10.56
C PRO A 286 -27.38 2.14 11.92
N GLN A 287 -27.88 1.58 13.02
CA GLN A 287 -27.58 2.07 14.37
C GLN A 287 -26.07 1.97 14.70
N PHE A 288 -25.34 1.03 14.10
CA PHE A 288 -23.90 0.86 14.32
C PHE A 288 -23.03 1.64 13.33
N TYR A 289 -23.61 2.43 12.42
CA TYR A 289 -22.88 3.17 11.38
C TYR A 289 -21.65 3.93 11.90
N GLN A 290 -21.79 4.67 13.00
CA GLN A 290 -20.67 5.45 13.56
C GLN A 290 -19.55 4.56 14.09
N GLN A 291 -19.90 3.47 14.78
CA GLN A 291 -18.93 2.53 15.33
C GLN A 291 -18.20 1.76 14.22
N GLU A 292 -18.95 1.27 13.23
CA GLU A 292 -18.42 0.48 12.12
C GLU A 292 -17.55 1.33 11.19
N THR A 293 -17.98 2.55 10.88
CA THR A 293 -17.16 3.47 10.06
C THR A 293 -15.87 3.87 10.79
N ALA A 294 -15.92 4.07 12.12
CA ALA A 294 -14.72 4.31 12.91
C ALA A 294 -13.76 3.11 12.95
N LEU A 295 -14.29 1.88 12.85
CA LEU A 295 -13.47 0.68 12.67
C LEU A 295 -12.79 0.68 11.30
N LEU A 296 -13.57 0.88 10.22
CA LEU A 296 -13.08 0.92 8.83
C LEU A 296 -12.05 2.04 8.60
N HIS A 297 -12.21 3.17 9.29
CA HIS A 297 -11.27 4.29 9.27
C HIS A 297 -9.83 3.87 9.63
N ASN A 298 -9.66 2.96 10.59
CA ASN A 298 -8.33 2.53 11.03
C ASN A 298 -7.68 1.52 10.08
N LEU A 299 -8.42 0.91 9.16
CA LEU A 299 -7.87 -0.05 8.22
C LEU A 299 -7.06 0.66 7.13
N PRO A 300 -5.92 0.10 6.68
CA PRO A 300 -5.19 0.65 5.54
C PRO A 300 -6.05 0.48 4.28
N LYS A 301 -6.18 1.55 3.50
CA LYS A 301 -7.03 1.59 2.30
C LYS A 301 -6.27 2.08 1.07
N TYR A 302 -6.91 1.96 -0.08
CA TYR A 302 -6.48 2.48 -1.36
C TYR A 302 -7.63 3.28 -1.98
N ASP A 303 -7.36 3.96 -3.10
CA ASP A 303 -8.40 4.37 -4.04
C ASP A 303 -7.84 4.30 -5.48
N LEU A 304 -8.40 3.43 -6.32
CA LEU A 304 -7.96 3.22 -7.71
C LEU A 304 -8.84 3.93 -8.75
N HIS A 305 -9.91 4.55 -8.28
CA HIS A 305 -10.90 5.20 -9.11
C HIS A 305 -11.35 6.48 -8.41
N CYS A 306 -10.51 7.51 -8.53
CA CYS A 306 -10.76 8.83 -7.97
C CYS A 306 -10.48 9.90 -9.04
N HIS A 307 -11.50 10.66 -9.43
CA HIS A 307 -11.37 11.71 -10.44
C HIS A 307 -11.01 13.04 -9.81
N LEU A 308 -9.88 13.63 -10.23
CA LEU A 308 -9.42 14.95 -9.79
C LEU A 308 -10.50 16.04 -9.96
N GLY A 309 -11.36 15.89 -10.97
CA GLY A 309 -12.45 16.83 -11.23
C GLY A 309 -13.57 16.81 -10.20
N GLY A 310 -13.64 15.81 -9.30
CA GLY A 310 -14.74 15.58 -8.38
C GLY A 310 -14.35 15.45 -6.91
N ILE A 311 -13.13 15.86 -6.53
CA ILE A 311 -12.59 15.66 -5.18
C ILE A 311 -12.99 16.72 -4.15
N LEU A 312 -13.52 17.87 -4.58
CA LEU A 312 -13.71 19.03 -3.71
C LEU A 312 -15.13 19.10 -3.16
N THR A 313 -15.24 19.33 -1.85
CA THR A 313 -16.51 19.72 -1.24
C THR A 313 -16.80 21.21 -1.51
N PRO A 314 -18.05 21.67 -1.33
CA PRO A 314 -18.38 23.11 -1.44
C PRO A 314 -17.49 24.01 -0.57
N LYS A 315 -17.12 23.54 0.62
CA LYS A 315 -16.19 24.24 1.52
C LYS A 315 -14.79 24.39 0.91
N ASP A 316 -14.29 23.34 0.28
CA ASP A 316 -12.97 23.34 -0.35
C ASP A 316 -12.95 24.27 -1.58
N ILE A 317 -14.04 24.25 -2.36
CA ILE A 317 -14.23 25.15 -3.51
C ILE A 317 -14.16 26.62 -3.07
N LEU A 318 -14.85 27.00 -1.99
CA LEU A 318 -14.79 28.37 -1.44
C LEU A 318 -13.40 28.71 -0.91
N THR A 319 -12.72 27.76 -0.26
CA THR A 319 -11.35 27.97 0.23
C THR A 319 -10.38 28.28 -0.92
N ILE A 320 -10.51 27.58 -2.05
CA ILE A 320 -9.72 27.85 -3.25
C ILE A 320 -10.08 29.21 -3.85
N ALA A 321 -11.37 29.57 -3.90
CA ALA A 321 -11.79 30.89 -4.36
C ALA A 321 -11.18 32.00 -3.51
N GLU A 322 -11.21 31.85 -2.18
CA GLU A 322 -10.63 32.81 -1.23
C GLU A 322 -9.12 32.99 -1.43
N ALA A 323 -8.40 31.92 -1.74
CA ALA A 323 -6.96 32.02 -2.05
C ALA A 323 -6.67 32.85 -3.32
N HIS A 324 -7.66 33.11 -4.17
CA HIS A 324 -7.56 33.96 -5.36
C HIS A 324 -8.06 35.40 -5.13
N SER A 325 -8.50 35.77 -3.92
CA SER A 325 -9.16 37.05 -3.64
C SER A 325 -8.30 38.27 -4.00
N GLU A 326 -7.00 38.23 -3.72
CA GLU A 326 -6.05 39.29 -4.07
C GLU A 326 -5.94 39.50 -5.59
N LEU A 327 -6.05 38.42 -6.38
CA LEU A 327 -5.99 38.48 -7.84
C LEU A 327 -7.26 39.08 -8.47
N LEU A 328 -8.35 39.21 -7.71
CA LEU A 328 -9.61 39.82 -8.16
C LEU A 328 -9.61 41.35 -8.03
N LYS A 329 -8.75 41.93 -7.18
CA LYS A 329 -8.72 43.38 -6.92
C LYS A 329 -8.59 44.24 -8.19
N PRO A 330 -7.76 43.90 -9.19
CA PRO A 330 -7.65 44.68 -10.42
C PRO A 330 -8.90 44.68 -11.30
N TYR A 331 -9.83 43.74 -11.09
CA TYR A 331 -10.98 43.49 -11.96
C TYR A 331 -12.32 43.96 -11.36
N GLN A 332 -12.32 44.65 -10.23
CA GLN A 332 -13.54 45.03 -9.51
C GLN A 332 -14.54 45.85 -10.36
N GLU A 333 -14.03 46.73 -11.22
CA GLU A 333 -14.86 47.52 -12.15
C GLU A 333 -15.58 46.65 -13.21
N ILE A 334 -15.04 45.48 -13.53
CA ILE A 334 -15.67 44.50 -14.44
C ILE A 334 -16.62 43.58 -13.68
N ILE A 335 -16.21 43.13 -12.49
CA ILE A 335 -16.96 42.16 -11.68
C ILE A 335 -18.27 42.79 -11.16
N ARG A 336 -18.20 43.98 -10.57
CA ARG A 336 -19.35 44.63 -9.90
C ARG A 336 -20.61 44.71 -10.79
N PRO A 337 -20.57 45.20 -12.05
CA PRO A 337 -21.75 45.23 -12.89
C PRO A 337 -22.21 43.84 -13.35
N ALA A 338 -21.28 42.89 -13.54
CA ALA A 338 -21.60 41.54 -14.00
C ALA A 338 -22.38 40.72 -12.95
N VAL A 339 -22.09 40.91 -11.66
CA VAL A 339 -22.72 40.18 -10.55
C VAL A 339 -23.90 40.90 -9.92
N ALA A 340 -24.15 42.17 -10.26
CA ALA A 340 -25.15 43.02 -9.62
C ALA A 340 -26.57 42.42 -9.64
N ALA A 341 -26.92 41.70 -10.71
CA ALA A 341 -28.22 41.05 -10.86
C ALA A 341 -28.40 39.80 -9.98
N TRP A 342 -27.30 39.25 -9.44
CA TRP A 342 -27.30 38.03 -8.62
C TRP A 342 -27.35 38.31 -7.13
N LEU A 343 -26.78 39.44 -6.68
CA LEU A 343 -26.70 39.81 -5.26
C LEU A 343 -28.06 39.78 -4.55
N PRO A 344 -29.15 40.40 -5.07
CA PRO A 344 -30.44 40.36 -4.39
C PRO A 344 -31.04 38.95 -4.31
N LEU A 345 -30.70 38.06 -5.25
CA LEU A 345 -31.18 36.68 -5.25
C LEU A 345 -30.46 35.87 -4.17
N LEU A 346 -29.15 36.06 -4.03
CA LEU A 346 -28.35 35.42 -2.98
C LEU A 346 -28.73 35.92 -1.58
N GLU A 347 -28.93 37.23 -1.40
CA GLU A 347 -29.37 37.82 -0.12
C GLU A 347 -30.71 37.25 0.37
N ASN A 348 -31.60 36.90 -0.57
CA ASN A 348 -32.91 36.30 -0.27
C ASN A 348 -32.90 34.77 -0.32
N ALA A 349 -31.74 34.13 -0.49
CA ALA A 349 -31.57 32.68 -0.71
C ALA A 349 -32.46 32.12 -1.85
N ASP A 350 -32.76 32.93 -2.88
CA ASP A 350 -33.51 32.53 -4.07
C ASP A 350 -32.57 31.88 -5.11
N TYR A 351 -32.16 30.64 -4.82
CA TYR A 351 -31.31 29.86 -5.70
C TYR A 351 -32.01 29.48 -7.01
N THR A 352 -33.35 29.33 -6.99
CA THR A 352 -34.13 29.03 -8.21
C THR A 352 -34.07 30.20 -9.18
N GLY A 353 -34.30 31.42 -8.69
CA GLY A 353 -34.14 32.65 -9.46
C GLY A 353 -32.71 32.84 -9.97
N LEU A 354 -31.70 32.52 -9.14
CA LEU A 354 -30.30 32.59 -9.54
C LEU A 354 -29.99 31.64 -10.71
N TRP A 355 -30.42 30.37 -10.62
CA TRP A 355 -30.28 29.42 -11.72
C TRP A 355 -30.97 29.89 -13.00
N GLN A 356 -32.17 30.47 -12.90
CA GLN A 356 -32.86 31.04 -14.07
C GLN A 356 -32.05 32.16 -14.73
N LYS A 357 -31.48 33.08 -13.93
CA LYS A 357 -30.62 34.16 -14.44
C LYS A 357 -29.36 33.64 -15.11
N LEU A 358 -28.68 32.69 -14.48
CA LEU A 358 -27.48 32.06 -15.04
C LEU A 358 -27.78 31.39 -16.39
N ARG A 359 -28.90 30.66 -16.51
CA ARG A 359 -29.33 30.05 -17.78
C ARG A 359 -29.60 31.11 -18.87
N GLN A 360 -30.26 32.22 -18.51
CA GLN A 360 -30.51 33.33 -19.45
C GLN A 360 -29.20 33.95 -19.96
N GLN A 361 -28.24 34.19 -19.07
CA GLN A 361 -26.95 34.79 -19.43
C GLN A 361 -26.02 33.82 -20.17
N ALA A 362 -26.19 32.50 -19.97
CA ALA A 362 -25.44 31.46 -20.69
C ALA A 362 -26.04 31.12 -22.07
N ALA A 363 -27.30 31.46 -22.34
CA ALA A 363 -27.99 31.14 -23.58
C ALA A 363 -27.30 31.65 -24.86
N PRO A 364 -26.72 32.88 -24.91
CA PRO A 364 -25.97 33.35 -26.09
C PRO A 364 -24.78 32.46 -26.46
N TYR A 365 -24.26 31.69 -25.51
CA TYR A 365 -23.12 30.79 -25.68
C TYR A 365 -23.53 29.32 -25.85
N GLN A 366 -24.83 29.04 -26.00
CA GLN A 366 -25.39 27.69 -26.09
C GLN A 366 -25.11 26.81 -24.85
N LEU A 367 -24.89 27.45 -23.70
CA LEU A 367 -24.56 26.79 -22.42
C LEU A 367 -25.73 26.84 -21.43
N GLN A 368 -26.96 27.04 -21.88
CA GLN A 368 -28.14 27.13 -21.00
C GLN A 368 -28.40 25.85 -20.17
N ARG A 369 -27.90 24.68 -20.61
CA ARG A 369 -27.99 23.42 -19.83
C ARG A 369 -26.88 23.26 -18.78
N ARG A 370 -25.77 23.99 -18.94
CA ARG A 370 -24.57 23.95 -18.10
C ARG A 370 -24.05 25.37 -17.86
N PRO A 371 -24.87 26.27 -17.27
CA PRO A 371 -24.60 27.71 -17.32
C PRO A 371 -23.36 28.13 -16.52
N LEU A 372 -22.93 27.32 -15.55
CA LEU A 372 -21.69 27.56 -14.80
C LEU A 372 -20.44 27.46 -15.69
N ARG A 373 -20.46 26.64 -16.76
CA ARG A 373 -19.38 26.60 -17.76
C ARG A 373 -19.27 27.90 -18.57
N ALA A 374 -20.28 28.78 -18.50
CA ALA A 374 -20.27 30.08 -19.16
C ALA A 374 -19.67 31.21 -18.30
N MET A 375 -19.20 30.95 -17.07
CA MET A 375 -18.68 32.00 -16.18
C MET A 375 -17.57 32.84 -16.82
N LYS A 376 -16.67 32.22 -17.58
CA LYS A 376 -15.61 32.89 -18.33
C LYS A 376 -16.09 33.91 -19.37
N TYR A 377 -17.33 33.77 -19.84
CA TYR A 377 -17.95 34.69 -20.80
C TYR A 377 -18.84 35.73 -20.11
N ILE A 378 -19.46 35.35 -18.99
CA ILE A 378 -20.34 36.24 -18.22
C ILE A 378 -19.51 37.25 -17.42
N ILE A 379 -18.39 36.82 -16.84
CA ILE A 379 -17.40 37.68 -16.19
C ILE A 379 -16.12 37.57 -17.02
N PRO A 380 -15.91 38.47 -18.01
CA PRO A 380 -14.86 38.33 -19.03
C PRO A 380 -13.48 38.72 -18.49
N ILE A 381 -13.00 37.96 -17.51
CA ILE A 381 -11.66 38.08 -16.90
C ILE A 381 -10.95 36.72 -16.98
N PRO A 382 -9.62 36.66 -16.79
CA PRO A 382 -8.88 35.40 -16.93
C PRO A 382 -9.42 34.26 -16.06
N GLU A 383 -9.47 33.03 -16.58
CA GLU A 383 -9.85 31.86 -15.80
C GLU A 383 -8.76 31.51 -14.76
N PRO A 384 -9.12 31.01 -13.55
CA PRO A 384 -10.47 30.76 -13.03
C PRO A 384 -11.09 31.97 -12.32
N LEU A 385 -10.51 33.17 -12.43
CA LEU A 385 -10.89 34.34 -11.61
C LEU A 385 -12.37 34.74 -11.76
N GLY A 386 -12.94 34.62 -12.96
CA GLY A 386 -14.37 34.90 -13.16
C GLY A 386 -15.27 33.97 -12.32
N LEU A 387 -14.92 32.69 -12.23
CA LEU A 387 -15.61 31.73 -11.35
C LEU A 387 -15.35 32.04 -9.88
N CYS A 388 -14.11 32.34 -9.49
CA CYS A 388 -13.79 32.74 -8.12
C CYS A 388 -14.61 33.98 -7.68
N ALA A 389 -14.78 34.97 -8.57
CA ALA A 389 -15.60 36.14 -8.31
C ALA A 389 -17.07 35.78 -8.05
N PHE A 390 -17.63 34.81 -8.78
CA PHE A 390 -18.96 34.26 -8.50
C PHE A 390 -19.02 33.55 -7.14
N LEU A 391 -18.02 32.72 -6.84
CA LEU A 391 -17.95 31.96 -5.58
C LEU A 391 -17.83 32.88 -4.36
N HIS A 392 -17.13 34.02 -4.48
CA HIS A 392 -17.03 35.01 -3.40
C HIS A 392 -18.38 35.62 -3.00
N LEU A 393 -19.39 35.59 -3.86
CA LEU A 393 -20.72 36.10 -3.53
C LEU A 393 -21.41 35.30 -2.42
N PHE A 394 -20.95 34.07 -2.17
CA PHE A 394 -21.43 33.23 -1.07
C PHE A 394 -20.77 33.57 0.27
N ASN A 395 -19.85 34.55 0.35
CA ASN A 395 -19.27 35.05 1.61
C ASN A 395 -18.69 33.96 2.54
N ASN A 396 -18.05 32.93 1.97
CA ASN A 396 -17.56 31.75 2.71
C ASN A 396 -18.64 30.92 3.44
N ASP A 397 -19.92 31.13 3.11
CA ASP A 397 -21.04 30.30 3.52
C ASP A 397 -21.12 29.04 2.64
N HIS A 398 -20.48 27.98 3.12
CA HIS A 398 -20.48 26.67 2.46
C HIS A 398 -21.84 25.97 2.50
N GLU A 399 -22.72 26.28 3.45
CA GLU A 399 -24.07 25.71 3.49
C GLU A 399 -24.92 26.33 2.38
N ALA A 400 -24.83 27.66 2.20
CA ALA A 400 -25.48 28.35 1.08
C ALA A 400 -25.01 27.81 -0.28
N LEU A 401 -23.69 27.61 -0.45
CA LEU A 401 -23.16 27.02 -1.68
C LEU A 401 -23.62 25.57 -1.86
N THR A 402 -23.69 24.79 -0.79
CA THR A 402 -24.20 23.41 -0.82
C THR A 402 -25.66 23.38 -1.30
N CYS A 403 -26.53 24.22 -0.71
CA CYS A 403 -27.91 24.37 -1.14
C CYS A 403 -28.04 24.81 -2.61
N PHE A 404 -27.16 25.69 -3.08
CA PHE A 404 -27.15 26.13 -4.48
C PHE A 404 -26.77 25.01 -5.47
N ILE A 405 -25.71 24.25 -5.16
CA ILE A 405 -25.18 23.20 -6.04
C ILE A 405 -26.10 21.97 -6.03
N TYR A 406 -26.46 21.49 -4.85
CA TYR A 406 -27.19 20.23 -4.68
C TYR A 406 -28.70 20.41 -4.77
N GLY A 407 -29.24 21.59 -4.44
CA GLY A 407 -30.68 21.83 -4.47
C GLY A 407 -31.43 20.84 -3.58
N GLU A 408 -32.32 20.03 -4.18
CA GLU A 408 -33.05 18.98 -3.46
C GLU A 408 -32.16 17.79 -3.05
N PHE A 409 -31.01 17.59 -3.71
CA PHE A 409 -30.07 16.50 -3.44
C PHE A 409 -29.22 16.71 -2.17
N VAL A 410 -29.49 17.77 -1.40
CA VAL A 410 -28.96 17.91 -0.03
C VAL A 410 -29.54 16.80 0.88
N ASP A 411 -30.76 16.35 0.60
CA ASP A 411 -31.33 15.17 1.26
C ASP A 411 -30.84 13.89 0.57
N ASP A 412 -30.04 13.07 1.29
CA ASP A 412 -29.53 11.78 0.81
C ASP A 412 -30.65 10.84 0.34
N LYS A 413 -31.88 10.98 0.88
CA LYS A 413 -33.04 10.18 0.44
C LYS A 413 -33.49 10.51 -0.98
N VAL A 414 -33.23 11.73 -1.44
CA VAL A 414 -33.57 12.22 -2.78
C VAL A 414 -32.37 12.15 -3.72
N PHE A 415 -31.14 12.13 -3.18
CA PHE A 415 -29.90 11.96 -3.94
C PHE A 415 -29.68 10.49 -4.34
N THR A 416 -30.63 9.91 -5.06
CA THR A 416 -30.60 8.55 -5.57
C THR A 416 -31.24 8.50 -6.95
N ALA A 417 -30.70 7.66 -7.84
CA ALA A 417 -31.19 7.50 -9.22
C ALA A 417 -31.34 8.83 -10.00
N ILE A 418 -30.49 9.82 -9.74
CA ILE A 418 -30.62 11.15 -10.37
C ILE A 418 -30.14 11.18 -11.82
N GLY A 419 -29.48 10.12 -12.26
CA GLY A 419 -28.91 9.99 -13.61
C GLY A 419 -27.61 10.78 -13.81
N PHE A 420 -26.84 10.36 -14.82
CA PHE A 420 -25.51 10.90 -15.10
C PHE A 420 -25.52 12.41 -15.40
N GLU A 421 -26.50 12.92 -16.16
CA GLU A 421 -26.55 14.34 -16.53
C GLU A 421 -26.75 15.25 -15.31
N ASN A 422 -27.56 14.86 -14.32
CA ASN A 422 -27.73 15.66 -13.11
C ASN A 422 -26.52 15.54 -12.18
N TYR A 423 -25.96 14.33 -12.05
CA TYR A 423 -24.75 14.10 -11.27
C TYR A 423 -23.55 14.91 -11.77
N GLU A 424 -23.30 14.91 -13.08
CA GLU A 424 -22.23 15.70 -13.70
C GLU A 424 -22.44 17.22 -13.47
N ALA A 425 -23.69 17.69 -13.46
CA ALA A 425 -24.02 19.10 -13.24
C ALA A 425 -23.59 19.60 -11.84
N ILE A 426 -23.71 18.76 -10.81
CA ILE A 426 -23.27 19.07 -9.43
C ILE A 426 -21.74 19.34 -9.42
N GLY A 427 -21.00 18.65 -10.29
CA GLY A 427 -19.55 18.81 -10.46
C GLY A 427 -19.10 20.03 -11.27
N ASP A 428 -20.02 20.79 -11.89
CA ASP A 428 -19.63 21.83 -12.86
C ASP A 428 -18.77 22.96 -12.25
N LEU A 429 -18.82 23.22 -10.94
CA LEU A 429 -17.99 24.26 -10.33
C LEU A 429 -16.52 23.87 -10.16
N GLN A 430 -16.19 22.59 -10.25
CA GLN A 430 -14.83 22.09 -10.07
C GLN A 430 -14.24 21.59 -11.40
N GLY A 431 -13.19 20.78 -11.35
CA GLY A 431 -12.52 20.24 -12.54
C GLY A 431 -12.17 21.32 -13.58
N SER A 432 -12.74 21.20 -14.77
CA SER A 432 -12.41 22.05 -15.93
C SER A 432 -12.78 23.53 -15.80
N ASN A 433 -13.52 23.93 -14.76
CA ASN A 433 -13.85 25.33 -14.49
C ASN A 433 -12.94 25.95 -13.40
N LEU A 434 -12.68 25.23 -12.31
CA LEU A 434 -11.85 25.75 -11.21
C LEU A 434 -10.35 25.51 -11.42
N LEU A 435 -9.96 24.36 -11.98
CA LEU A 435 -8.56 23.93 -12.10
C LEU A 435 -7.84 24.59 -13.29
N GLN A 436 -8.01 25.90 -13.45
CA GLN A 436 -7.43 26.70 -14.52
C GLN A 436 -6.24 27.55 -14.08
N SER A 437 -5.77 27.42 -12.83
CA SER A 437 -4.54 28.02 -12.31
C SER A 437 -3.70 26.97 -11.57
N GLU A 438 -2.37 27.18 -11.52
CA GLU A 438 -1.49 26.28 -10.76
C GLU A 438 -1.85 26.27 -9.27
N LEU A 439 -2.24 27.43 -8.71
CA LEU A 439 -2.68 27.56 -7.32
C LEU A 439 -3.93 26.72 -7.02
N ALA A 440 -4.94 26.74 -7.90
CA ALA A 440 -6.14 25.92 -7.72
C ALA A 440 -5.81 24.42 -7.75
N VAL A 441 -4.94 23.99 -8.67
CA VAL A 441 -4.48 22.58 -8.75
C VAL A 441 -3.72 22.17 -7.50
N GLU A 442 -2.80 23.02 -7.01
CA GLU A 442 -2.03 22.77 -5.79
C GLU A 442 -2.95 22.57 -4.58
N LEU A 443 -3.87 23.51 -4.34
CA LEU A 443 -4.77 23.47 -3.19
C LEU A 443 -5.76 22.29 -3.26
N ALA A 444 -6.19 21.92 -4.47
CA ALA A 444 -7.05 20.77 -4.67
C ALA A 444 -6.33 19.45 -4.33
N ILE A 445 -5.10 19.25 -4.82
CA ILE A 445 -4.29 18.07 -4.52
C ILE A 445 -3.92 18.02 -3.03
N GLU A 446 -3.52 19.16 -2.45
CA GLU A 446 -3.25 19.23 -1.00
C GLU A 446 -4.48 18.79 -0.19
N THR A 447 -5.67 19.22 -0.59
CA THR A 447 -6.91 18.87 0.08
C THR A 447 -7.24 17.39 -0.04
N LEU A 448 -7.07 16.80 -1.23
CA LEU A 448 -7.21 15.37 -1.43
C LEU A 448 -6.28 14.57 -0.51
N PHE A 449 -5.00 14.95 -0.44
CA PHE A 449 -4.01 14.23 0.39
C PHE A 449 -4.25 14.39 1.89
N ARG A 450 -4.71 15.57 2.32
CA ARG A 450 -5.13 15.80 3.71
C ARG A 450 -6.28 14.88 4.09
N ASN A 451 -7.30 14.78 3.23
CA ASN A 451 -8.46 13.92 3.45
C ASN A 451 -8.08 12.43 3.37
N SER A 452 -7.25 12.07 2.41
CA SER A 452 -6.73 10.70 2.23
C SER A 452 -5.91 10.23 3.43
N ARG A 453 -5.06 11.11 3.99
CA ARG A 453 -4.29 10.82 5.20
C ARG A 453 -5.19 10.67 6.42
N HIS A 454 -6.20 11.53 6.54
CA HIS A 454 -7.19 11.41 7.61
C HIS A 454 -7.87 10.04 7.54
N ASP A 455 -8.29 9.62 6.35
CA ASP A 455 -8.97 8.35 6.12
C ASP A 455 -8.03 7.14 5.96
N ASN A 456 -6.75 7.24 6.33
CA ASN A 456 -5.77 6.15 6.32
C ASN A 456 -5.57 5.44 4.96
N LEU A 457 -5.57 6.22 3.87
CA LEU A 457 -5.15 5.71 2.55
C LEU A 457 -3.63 5.54 2.52
N ALA A 458 -3.18 4.40 2.00
CA ALA A 458 -1.77 4.12 1.74
C ALA A 458 -1.41 4.33 0.26
N TYR A 459 -2.39 4.24 -0.65
CA TYR A 459 -2.18 4.34 -2.09
C TYR A 459 -3.36 4.99 -2.83
N LEU A 460 -3.06 5.78 -3.87
CA LEU A 460 -4.04 6.50 -4.67
C LEU A 460 -3.68 6.48 -6.16
N GLU A 461 -4.63 6.14 -7.03
CA GLU A 461 -4.55 6.40 -8.47
C GLU A 461 -5.51 7.52 -8.85
N LEU A 462 -4.94 8.70 -9.07
CA LEU A 462 -5.69 9.91 -9.36
C LEU A 462 -5.92 10.02 -10.87
N ARG A 463 -7.20 10.02 -11.27
CA ARG A 463 -7.64 10.15 -12.65
C ARG A 463 -7.76 11.61 -13.04
N SER A 464 -7.23 11.94 -14.21
CA SER A 464 -7.30 13.31 -14.72
C SER A 464 -7.30 13.37 -16.24
N ASN A 465 -8.18 14.21 -16.78
CA ASN A 465 -8.06 14.66 -18.15
C ASN A 465 -7.14 15.89 -18.18
N ILE A 466 -5.86 15.66 -18.46
CA ILE A 466 -4.82 16.70 -18.48
C ILE A 466 -5.06 17.81 -19.49
N SER A 467 -5.85 17.57 -20.54
CA SER A 467 -6.23 18.61 -21.52
C SER A 467 -7.20 19.65 -20.93
N ASN A 468 -7.82 19.35 -19.79
CA ASN A 468 -8.75 20.26 -19.12
C ASN A 468 -8.09 21.06 -17.99
N ILE A 469 -6.81 20.84 -17.68
CA ILE A 469 -6.08 21.54 -16.62
C ILE A 469 -5.34 22.72 -17.22
N CYS A 470 -5.54 23.92 -16.67
CA CYS A 470 -4.87 25.16 -17.12
C CYS A 470 -4.87 25.33 -18.65
N ARG A 471 -6.00 25.03 -19.31
CA ARG A 471 -6.08 24.71 -20.75
C ARG A 471 -5.60 25.79 -21.73
N ASN A 472 -5.53 27.04 -21.28
CA ASN A 472 -5.07 28.19 -22.08
C ASN A 472 -3.66 28.66 -21.70
N ILE A 473 -3.04 28.00 -20.72
CA ILE A 473 -1.76 28.40 -20.11
C ILE A 473 -0.73 27.28 -20.28
N LEU A 474 -1.14 26.03 -20.11
CA LEU A 474 -0.28 24.86 -20.16
C LEU A 474 -0.67 23.94 -21.31
N THR A 475 0.34 23.37 -21.97
CA THR A 475 0.17 22.18 -22.81
C THR A 475 -0.18 20.97 -21.94
N PRO A 476 -0.81 19.91 -22.49
CA PRO A 476 -1.13 18.72 -21.69
C PRO A 476 0.09 18.08 -21.01
N THR A 477 1.26 18.08 -21.65
CA THR A 477 2.52 17.61 -21.04
C THR A 477 2.95 18.47 -19.86
N GLN A 478 2.82 19.81 -19.97
CA GLN A 478 3.13 20.71 -18.85
C GLN A 478 2.12 20.55 -17.70
N ALA A 479 0.83 20.35 -18.01
CA ALA A 479 -0.20 20.05 -17.03
C ALA A 479 0.09 18.72 -16.31
N PHE A 480 0.49 17.68 -17.03
CA PHE A 480 0.95 16.42 -16.41
C PHE A 480 2.13 16.66 -15.47
N GLY A 481 3.15 17.41 -15.93
CA GLY A 481 4.30 17.76 -15.10
C GLY A 481 3.94 18.57 -13.85
N LEU A 482 2.95 19.46 -13.92
CA LEU A 482 2.40 20.15 -12.74
C LEU A 482 1.80 19.16 -11.75
N LEU A 483 0.96 18.23 -12.22
CA LEU A 483 0.36 17.20 -11.36
C LEU A 483 1.44 16.33 -10.71
N CYS A 484 2.46 15.88 -11.46
CA CYS A 484 3.57 15.09 -10.91
C CYS A 484 4.30 15.83 -9.78
N ARG A 485 4.64 17.12 -9.97
CA ARG A 485 5.31 17.91 -8.93
C ARG A 485 4.46 18.04 -7.66
N GLN A 486 3.16 18.23 -7.82
CA GLN A 486 2.25 18.34 -6.66
C GLN A 486 2.07 16.99 -5.97
N LEU A 487 1.93 15.89 -6.70
CA LEU A 487 1.89 14.54 -6.13
C LEU A 487 3.19 14.21 -5.39
N GLU A 488 4.35 14.49 -5.99
CA GLU A 488 5.66 14.26 -5.36
C GLU A 488 5.78 15.01 -4.02
N LYS A 489 5.38 16.27 -3.99
CA LYS A 489 5.33 17.09 -2.77
C LYS A 489 4.45 16.44 -1.70
N GLN A 490 3.24 16.00 -2.05
CA GLN A 490 2.30 15.44 -1.09
C GLN A 490 2.66 14.00 -0.66
N CYS A 491 3.15 13.16 -1.56
CA CYS A 491 3.63 11.81 -1.23
C CYS A 491 4.75 11.87 -0.19
N ARG A 492 5.70 12.80 -0.35
CA ARG A 492 6.79 13.01 0.61
C ARG A 492 6.30 13.49 1.98
N SER A 493 5.33 14.39 2.03
CA SER A 493 4.84 14.96 3.30
C SER A 493 3.88 14.03 4.04
N THR A 494 3.12 13.20 3.33
CA THR A 494 2.06 12.36 3.91
C THR A 494 2.43 10.88 4.01
N GLY A 495 3.40 10.40 3.22
CA GLY A 495 3.73 8.97 3.13
C GLY A 495 2.73 8.14 2.30
N ILE A 496 1.74 8.76 1.67
CA ILE A 496 0.79 8.10 0.75
C ILE A 496 1.46 7.99 -0.61
N ASP A 497 1.52 6.78 -1.19
CA ASP A 497 2.02 6.63 -2.57
C ASP A 497 0.91 6.93 -3.59
N ALA A 498 1.23 7.55 -4.72
CA ALA A 498 0.23 7.92 -5.72
C ALA A 498 0.71 7.90 -7.16
N ARG A 499 -0.18 7.56 -8.09
CA ARG A 499 0.05 7.59 -9.55
C ARG A 499 -1.08 8.30 -10.27
N LEU A 500 -0.83 8.70 -11.52
CA LEU A 500 -1.79 9.36 -12.40
C LEU A 500 -2.32 8.38 -13.45
N ILE A 501 -3.63 8.38 -13.63
CA ILE A 501 -4.29 7.75 -14.78
C ILE A 501 -4.84 8.86 -15.68
N ILE A 502 -4.51 8.81 -16.96
CA ILE A 502 -4.94 9.83 -17.91
C ILE A 502 -6.26 9.44 -18.57
N THR A 503 -7.29 10.24 -18.34
CA THR A 503 -8.64 9.97 -18.79
C THR A 503 -8.93 10.66 -20.12
N ALA A 504 -9.16 9.86 -21.16
CA ALA A 504 -9.83 10.30 -22.38
C ALA A 504 -11.33 10.48 -22.12
N SER A 505 -11.92 11.56 -22.65
CA SER A 505 -13.34 11.86 -22.43
C SER A 505 -14.18 11.48 -23.65
N ARG A 506 -15.28 10.76 -23.44
CA ARG A 506 -16.27 10.41 -24.48
C ARG A 506 -17.02 11.63 -25.04
N HIS A 507 -16.90 12.81 -24.41
CA HIS A 507 -17.45 14.07 -24.92
C HIS A 507 -16.57 14.74 -25.99
N ARG A 508 -15.43 14.13 -26.33
CA ARG A 508 -14.47 14.62 -27.34
C ARG A 508 -14.60 13.80 -28.61
N ASP A 509 -14.19 14.39 -29.72
CA ASP A 509 -14.08 13.63 -30.97
C ASP A 509 -12.86 12.67 -30.94
N THR A 510 -12.84 11.72 -31.87
CA THR A 510 -11.78 10.70 -31.95
C THR A 510 -10.40 11.29 -32.25
N ASP A 511 -10.31 12.46 -32.89
CA ASP A 511 -9.05 13.12 -33.21
C ASP A 511 -8.44 13.77 -31.97
N GLN A 512 -9.27 14.37 -31.12
CA GLN A 512 -8.90 14.89 -29.81
C GLN A 512 -8.45 13.76 -28.87
N ILE A 513 -9.15 12.62 -28.87
CA ILE A 513 -8.72 11.44 -28.12
C ILE A 513 -7.37 10.95 -28.64
N SER A 514 -7.21 10.80 -29.97
CA SER A 514 -5.94 10.38 -30.58
C SER A 514 -4.78 11.33 -30.22
N THR A 515 -5.04 12.63 -30.19
CA THR A 515 -4.05 13.66 -29.80
C THR A 515 -3.63 13.49 -28.35
N LEU A 516 -4.58 13.23 -27.44
CA LEU A 516 -4.29 12.95 -26.04
C LEU A 516 -3.46 11.67 -25.89
N ILE A 517 -3.83 10.57 -26.56
CA ILE A 517 -3.09 9.30 -26.49
C ILE A 517 -1.66 9.46 -27.01
N ASN A 518 -1.46 10.18 -28.11
CA ASN A 518 -0.12 10.48 -28.63
C ASN A 518 0.71 11.33 -27.63
N THR A 519 0.06 12.24 -26.91
CA THR A 519 0.71 13.02 -25.86
C THR A 519 1.14 12.13 -24.70
N VAL A 520 0.31 11.19 -24.27
CA VAL A 520 0.65 10.20 -23.24
C VAL A 520 1.82 9.30 -23.68
N CYS A 521 1.81 8.84 -24.94
CA CYS A 521 2.93 8.09 -25.52
C CYS A 521 4.23 8.90 -25.54
N THR A 522 4.15 10.23 -25.67
CA THR A 522 5.33 11.12 -25.57
C THR A 522 5.79 11.24 -24.12
N ILE A 523 4.87 11.34 -23.15
CA ILE A 523 5.19 11.36 -21.73
C ILE A 523 5.94 10.08 -21.30
N MET A 524 5.55 8.91 -21.83
CA MET A 524 6.21 7.63 -21.58
C MET A 524 7.68 7.57 -22.04
N GLN A 525 8.10 8.48 -22.92
CA GLN A 525 9.50 8.58 -23.37
C GLN A 525 10.34 9.43 -22.42
N ASN A 526 9.72 10.10 -21.45
CA ASN A 526 10.41 10.93 -20.46
C ASN A 526 10.61 10.14 -19.15
N PRO A 527 11.84 9.77 -18.78
CA PRO A 527 12.12 8.95 -17.60
C PRO A 527 11.80 9.63 -16.26
N GLU A 528 11.71 10.96 -16.22
CA GLU A 528 11.31 11.69 -15.00
C GLU A 528 9.80 11.65 -14.76
N LEU A 529 9.02 11.62 -15.85
CA LEU A 529 7.55 11.66 -15.80
C LEU A 529 6.92 10.27 -15.80
N THR A 530 7.54 9.31 -16.50
CA THR A 530 7.04 7.93 -16.66
C THR A 530 6.71 7.23 -15.34
N PRO A 531 7.52 7.35 -14.26
CA PRO A 531 7.20 6.72 -12.99
C PRO A 531 5.87 7.17 -12.35
N TRP A 532 5.34 8.34 -12.74
CA TRP A 532 4.08 8.88 -12.25
C TRP A 532 2.87 8.45 -13.06
N LEU A 533 3.05 7.94 -14.28
CA LEU A 533 1.97 7.50 -15.16
C LEU A 533 1.64 6.04 -14.88
N ALA A 534 0.47 5.78 -14.29
CA ALA A 534 -0.04 4.42 -14.07
C ALA A 534 -0.69 3.84 -15.31
N GLY A 535 -1.50 4.62 -16.05
CA GLY A 535 -2.27 4.09 -17.16
C GLY A 535 -3.21 5.08 -17.84
N LEU A 536 -4.12 4.54 -18.64
CA LEU A 536 -5.18 5.26 -19.35
C LEU A 536 -6.56 4.88 -18.85
N ASP A 537 -7.49 5.83 -18.98
CA ASP A 537 -8.92 5.65 -18.77
C ASP A 537 -9.73 6.22 -19.93
N LEU A 538 -10.96 5.74 -20.07
CA LEU A 538 -12.00 6.28 -20.95
C LEU A 538 -13.27 6.47 -20.12
N ALA A 539 -13.68 7.72 -19.94
CA ALA A 539 -14.80 8.09 -19.07
C ALA A 539 -15.70 9.17 -19.71
N GLY A 540 -16.79 9.49 -19.03
CA GLY A 540 -17.88 10.33 -19.54
C GLY A 540 -19.06 9.48 -19.98
N ASP A 541 -20.06 10.12 -20.59
CA ASP A 541 -21.29 9.45 -21.01
C ASP A 541 -21.00 8.24 -21.91
N GLU A 542 -21.25 7.05 -21.38
CA GLU A 542 -20.98 5.77 -22.02
C GLU A 542 -21.81 5.57 -23.30
N GLN A 543 -22.96 6.26 -23.44
CA GLN A 543 -23.76 6.24 -24.66
C GLN A 543 -23.12 7.01 -25.82
N ALA A 544 -22.30 8.01 -25.52
CA ALA A 544 -21.80 8.95 -26.51
C ALA A 544 -20.80 8.31 -27.48
N MET A 545 -20.09 7.27 -27.05
CA MET A 545 -19.03 6.62 -27.81
C MET A 545 -18.78 5.25 -27.21
N LYS A 546 -18.70 4.17 -28.00
CA LYS A 546 -18.38 2.83 -27.48
C LYS A 546 -16.87 2.54 -27.42
N PRO A 547 -16.40 1.58 -26.59
CA PRO A 547 -14.98 1.23 -26.51
C PRO A 547 -14.33 0.85 -27.86
N GLU A 548 -15.02 0.09 -28.70
CA GLU A 548 -14.50 -0.35 -30.01
C GLU A 548 -14.21 0.81 -30.98
N GLU A 549 -14.94 1.93 -30.84
CA GLU A 549 -14.80 3.11 -31.71
C GLU A 549 -13.47 3.84 -31.50
N VAL A 550 -12.94 3.82 -30.27
CA VAL A 550 -11.67 4.46 -29.93
C VAL A 550 -10.47 3.52 -30.00
N ARG A 551 -10.67 2.25 -30.36
CA ARG A 551 -9.58 1.26 -30.44
C ARG A 551 -8.40 1.78 -31.26
N LYS A 552 -8.66 2.36 -32.43
CA LYS A 552 -7.61 2.90 -33.30
C LYS A 552 -6.79 3.99 -32.61
N ALA A 553 -7.44 4.85 -31.83
CA ALA A 553 -6.80 5.91 -31.07
C ALA A 553 -5.94 5.36 -29.92
N PHE A 554 -6.35 4.25 -29.29
CA PHE A 554 -5.65 3.60 -28.18
C PHE A 554 -4.49 2.69 -28.61
N LEU A 555 -4.49 2.19 -29.86
CA LEU A 555 -3.44 1.28 -30.37
C LEU A 555 -2.00 1.71 -30.06
N PRO A 556 -1.59 3.00 -30.20
CA PRO A 556 -0.23 3.42 -29.85
C PRO A 556 0.14 3.16 -28.40
N ALA A 557 -0.77 3.41 -27.45
CA ALA A 557 -0.52 3.15 -26.03
C ALA A 557 -0.50 1.65 -25.72
N LEU A 558 -1.37 0.86 -26.36
CA LEU A 558 -1.39 -0.59 -26.22
C LEU A 558 -0.08 -1.23 -26.73
N HIS A 559 0.50 -0.72 -27.83
CA HIS A 559 1.80 -1.17 -28.33
C HIS A 559 2.95 -0.86 -27.36
N GLN A 560 2.77 0.12 -26.47
CA GLN A 560 3.73 0.46 -25.42
C GLN A 560 3.45 -0.25 -24.08
N CYS A 561 2.51 -1.21 -24.07
CA CYS A 561 2.11 -1.96 -22.89
C CYS A 561 1.64 -1.07 -21.72
N LEU A 562 1.05 0.08 -22.01
CA LEU A 562 0.49 0.95 -20.98
C LEU A 562 -0.77 0.31 -20.39
N HIS A 563 -0.92 0.37 -19.06
CA HIS A 563 -2.11 -0.17 -18.40
C HIS A 563 -3.38 0.58 -18.79
N VAL A 564 -4.50 -0.13 -18.83
CA VAL A 564 -5.79 0.42 -19.24
C VAL A 564 -6.88 0.01 -18.26
N THR A 565 -7.63 1.01 -17.79
CA THR A 565 -8.93 0.85 -17.13
C THR A 565 -9.99 1.57 -17.96
N ILE A 566 -11.26 1.15 -17.93
CA ILE A 566 -12.32 1.77 -18.75
C ILE A 566 -13.62 1.83 -17.96
N HIS A 567 -14.32 2.96 -17.97
CA HIS A 567 -15.71 3.02 -17.50
C HIS A 567 -16.60 2.25 -18.48
N ALA A 568 -17.24 1.20 -17.98
CA ALA A 568 -18.18 0.40 -18.77
C ALA A 568 -19.23 -0.29 -17.89
N GLY A 569 -20.45 -0.36 -18.40
CA GLY A 569 -21.56 -1.05 -17.75
C GLY A 569 -22.06 -0.37 -16.48
N GLU A 570 -21.99 0.96 -16.41
CA GLU A 570 -22.59 1.72 -15.29
C GLU A 570 -24.11 1.84 -15.47
N ASN A 571 -24.52 2.32 -16.65
CA ASN A 571 -25.92 2.41 -17.07
C ASN A 571 -26.12 1.81 -18.47
N GLN A 572 -25.17 0.99 -18.93
CA GLN A 572 -25.15 0.44 -20.27
C GLN A 572 -25.02 -1.08 -20.28
N PRO A 573 -25.37 -1.72 -21.41
CA PRO A 573 -25.38 -3.18 -21.52
C PRO A 573 -24.02 -3.83 -21.28
N VAL A 574 -24.05 -5.08 -20.83
CA VAL A 574 -22.87 -5.91 -20.54
C VAL A 574 -21.92 -6.06 -21.74
N GLU A 575 -22.41 -5.88 -22.96
CA GLU A 575 -21.58 -5.88 -24.18
C GLU A 575 -20.52 -4.79 -24.16
N ASN A 576 -20.79 -3.64 -23.57
CA ASN A 576 -19.81 -2.56 -23.44
C ASN A 576 -18.67 -2.96 -22.48
N ILE A 577 -18.98 -3.69 -21.42
CA ILE A 577 -17.97 -4.26 -20.49
C ILE A 577 -17.03 -5.18 -21.25
N TRP A 578 -17.59 -6.08 -22.09
CA TRP A 578 -16.76 -6.95 -22.91
C TRP A 578 -15.99 -6.18 -23.97
N ALA A 579 -16.60 -5.19 -24.61
CA ALA A 579 -15.93 -4.37 -25.61
C ALA A 579 -14.72 -3.63 -25.02
N ALA A 580 -14.83 -3.12 -23.79
CA ALA A 580 -13.71 -2.51 -23.08
C ALA A 580 -12.56 -3.50 -22.87
N ALA A 581 -12.84 -4.69 -22.31
CA ALA A 581 -11.84 -5.72 -22.10
C ALA A 581 -11.22 -6.25 -23.41
N TYR A 582 -12.03 -6.44 -24.45
CA TYR A 582 -11.59 -7.06 -25.71
C TYR A 582 -10.92 -6.06 -26.68
N HIS A 583 -11.53 -4.89 -26.90
CA HIS A 583 -11.05 -3.92 -27.88
C HIS A 583 -10.02 -2.96 -27.32
N LEU A 584 -10.03 -2.69 -26.02
CA LEU A 584 -9.07 -1.78 -25.38
C LEU A 584 -8.10 -2.51 -24.44
N SER A 585 -8.17 -3.84 -24.37
CA SER A 585 -7.34 -4.67 -23.48
C SER A 585 -7.40 -4.19 -22.03
N ALA A 586 -8.57 -3.71 -21.58
CA ALA A 586 -8.73 -3.19 -20.24
C ALA A 586 -8.44 -4.28 -19.20
N GLU A 587 -7.52 -3.97 -18.29
CA GLU A 587 -7.15 -4.83 -17.15
C GLU A 587 -8.11 -4.62 -15.98
N ARG A 588 -8.77 -3.45 -15.93
CA ARG A 588 -9.79 -3.12 -14.95
C ARG A 588 -10.99 -2.45 -15.62
N ILE A 589 -12.17 -2.65 -15.05
CA ILE A 589 -13.42 -2.01 -15.49
C ILE A 589 -13.98 -1.15 -14.37
N GLY A 590 -14.20 0.13 -14.67
CA GLY A 590 -14.96 1.07 -13.84
C GLY A 590 -16.42 0.66 -13.77
N HIS A 591 -16.94 0.48 -12.56
CA HIS A 591 -18.32 0.08 -12.21
C HIS A 591 -18.69 -1.37 -12.57
N GLY A 592 -18.80 -1.73 -13.85
CA GLY A 592 -19.11 -3.10 -14.29
C GLY A 592 -20.43 -3.68 -13.72
N LEU A 593 -21.46 -2.85 -13.51
CA LEU A 593 -22.67 -3.21 -12.77
C LEU A 593 -23.52 -4.26 -13.50
N THR A 594 -23.51 -4.24 -14.83
CA THR A 594 -24.29 -5.16 -15.68
C THR A 594 -23.59 -6.50 -15.96
N LEU A 595 -22.36 -6.73 -15.48
CA LEU A 595 -21.62 -7.98 -15.74
C LEU A 595 -22.37 -9.23 -15.26
N ARG A 596 -23.12 -9.14 -14.15
CA ARG A 596 -23.96 -10.24 -13.62
C ARG A 596 -25.00 -10.77 -14.62
N GLU A 597 -25.37 -9.99 -15.62
CA GLU A 597 -26.37 -10.36 -16.63
C GLU A 597 -25.84 -11.44 -17.57
N ASN A 598 -24.52 -11.66 -17.59
CA ASN A 598 -23.87 -12.65 -18.44
C ASN A 598 -22.86 -13.52 -17.65
N HIS A 599 -23.33 -14.66 -17.14
CA HIS A 599 -22.51 -15.60 -16.38
C HIS A 599 -21.28 -16.15 -17.12
N SER A 600 -21.35 -16.28 -18.46
CA SER A 600 -20.21 -16.73 -19.26
C SER A 600 -19.12 -15.68 -19.30
N LEU A 601 -19.50 -14.41 -19.48
CA LEU A 601 -18.56 -13.29 -19.44
C LEU A 601 -17.98 -13.09 -18.04
N LEU A 602 -18.81 -13.18 -17.00
CA LEU A 602 -18.39 -13.11 -15.62
C LEU A 602 -17.33 -14.17 -15.30
N SER A 603 -17.52 -15.42 -15.74
CA SER A 603 -16.52 -16.49 -15.60
C SER A 603 -15.22 -16.16 -16.34
N ASN A 604 -15.33 -15.56 -17.53
CA ASN A 604 -14.17 -15.11 -18.30
C ASN A 604 -13.37 -14.02 -17.58
N PHE A 605 -14.06 -13.06 -16.94
CA PHE A 605 -13.43 -12.01 -16.13
C PHE A 605 -12.66 -12.60 -14.94
N ARG A 606 -13.28 -13.53 -14.22
CA ARG A 606 -12.61 -14.27 -13.13
C ARG A 606 -11.36 -15.00 -13.63
N ASP A 607 -11.50 -15.79 -14.69
CA ASP A 607 -10.42 -16.66 -15.16
C ASP A 607 -9.26 -15.87 -15.78
N ARG A 608 -9.52 -14.65 -16.29
CA ARG A 608 -8.51 -13.71 -16.79
C ARG A 608 -7.95 -12.75 -15.74
N GLY A 609 -8.55 -12.70 -14.55
CA GLY A 609 -8.17 -11.75 -13.50
C GLY A 609 -8.41 -10.29 -13.90
N ILE A 610 -9.51 -9.98 -14.59
CA ILE A 610 -9.90 -8.60 -14.89
C ILE A 610 -10.61 -8.02 -13.67
N ASP A 611 -10.10 -6.92 -13.13
CA ASP A 611 -10.60 -6.35 -11.88
C ASP A 611 -11.81 -5.42 -12.10
N LEU A 612 -12.67 -5.33 -11.09
CA LEU A 612 -13.83 -4.43 -11.09
C LEU A 612 -13.64 -3.32 -10.05
N GLU A 613 -13.79 -2.08 -10.49
CA GLU A 613 -13.68 -0.87 -9.67
C GLU A 613 -15.08 -0.38 -9.28
N MET A 614 -15.59 -0.88 -8.16
CA MET A 614 -16.94 -0.58 -7.71
C MET A 614 -16.99 0.75 -6.96
N CYS A 615 -18.06 1.54 -7.16
CA CYS A 615 -18.21 2.87 -6.59
C CYS A 615 -19.59 3.00 -5.91
N PRO A 616 -19.81 2.32 -4.76
CA PRO A 616 -21.13 2.11 -4.16
C PRO A 616 -22.00 3.38 -4.04
N THR A 617 -21.45 4.48 -3.52
CA THR A 617 -22.24 5.71 -3.33
C THR A 617 -22.55 6.38 -4.67
N SER A 618 -21.59 6.44 -5.60
CA SER A 618 -21.83 6.95 -6.96
C SER A 618 -22.91 6.13 -7.67
N ASN A 619 -22.84 4.79 -7.59
CA ASN A 619 -23.81 3.91 -8.22
C ASN A 619 -25.21 3.99 -7.57
N HIS A 620 -25.30 4.25 -6.27
CA HIS A 620 -26.56 4.60 -5.62
C HIS A 620 -27.14 5.91 -6.14
N GLN A 621 -26.31 6.94 -6.25
CA GLN A 621 -26.70 8.29 -6.65
C GLN A 621 -27.09 8.39 -8.13
N ILE A 622 -26.35 7.73 -9.01
CA ILE A 622 -26.56 7.80 -10.47
C ILE A 622 -27.59 6.77 -10.93
N VAL A 623 -27.40 5.49 -10.55
CA VAL A 623 -28.17 4.36 -11.10
C VAL A 623 -29.39 4.02 -10.24
N GLY A 624 -29.29 4.20 -8.91
CA GLY A 624 -30.40 3.94 -7.99
C GLY A 624 -30.34 2.59 -7.29
N TYR A 625 -29.17 1.95 -7.20
CA TYR A 625 -29.04 0.73 -6.40
C TYR A 625 -29.40 1.02 -4.93
N PRO A 626 -30.28 0.23 -4.29
CA PRO A 626 -30.76 0.53 -2.96
C PRO A 626 -29.63 0.38 -1.93
N GLN A 627 -29.61 1.25 -0.91
CA GLN A 627 -28.62 1.15 0.17
C GLN A 627 -28.76 -0.17 0.94
N PHE A 628 -29.98 -0.67 1.10
CA PHE A 628 -30.24 -1.96 1.73
C PHE A 628 -30.85 -2.92 0.71
N PRO A 629 -30.43 -4.19 0.71
CA PRO A 629 -30.90 -5.17 -0.26
C PRO A 629 -32.40 -5.43 -0.12
N LEU A 630 -33.06 -5.68 -1.26
CA LEU A 630 -34.51 -5.90 -1.34
C LEU A 630 -34.90 -7.29 -0.84
N SER A 631 -34.19 -8.32 -1.32
CA SER A 631 -34.31 -9.71 -0.91
C SER A 631 -33.03 -10.48 -1.24
N ASP A 632 -32.89 -11.72 -0.75
CA ASP A 632 -31.73 -12.55 -1.11
C ASP A 632 -31.73 -12.85 -2.62
N ASN A 633 -30.59 -12.65 -3.29
CA ASN A 633 -30.40 -12.83 -4.73
C ASN A 633 -31.30 -11.97 -5.66
N ASP A 634 -31.85 -10.84 -5.18
CA ASP A 634 -32.62 -9.93 -6.03
C ASP A 634 -31.73 -9.27 -7.11
N PRO A 635 -32.13 -9.28 -8.40
CA PRO A 635 -31.40 -8.57 -9.45
C PRO A 635 -31.47 -7.03 -9.27
N GLY A 636 -32.29 -6.48 -8.40
CA GLY A 636 -32.25 -5.08 -8.00
C GLY A 636 -31.12 -4.74 -7.02
N ASN A 637 -30.49 -5.75 -6.38
CA ASN A 637 -29.42 -5.52 -5.41
C ASN A 637 -28.12 -5.10 -6.08
N TYR A 638 -27.24 -4.46 -5.31
CA TYR A 638 -25.89 -4.13 -5.75
C TYR A 638 -25.05 -5.40 -6.00
N PRO A 639 -24.34 -5.52 -7.14
CA PRO A 639 -23.76 -6.80 -7.55
C PRO A 639 -22.46 -7.18 -6.85
N LEU A 640 -21.89 -6.30 -6.01
CA LEU A 640 -20.59 -6.50 -5.37
C LEU A 640 -20.48 -7.83 -4.61
N GLN A 641 -21.47 -8.15 -3.77
CA GLN A 641 -21.44 -9.40 -2.99
C GLN A 641 -21.49 -10.63 -3.90
N HIS A 642 -22.32 -10.58 -4.94
CA HIS A 642 -22.41 -11.65 -5.93
C HIS A 642 -21.06 -11.85 -6.64
N TYR A 643 -20.42 -10.77 -7.09
CA TYR A 643 -19.11 -10.84 -7.74
C TYR A 643 -18.02 -11.42 -6.83
N LEU A 644 -18.00 -11.01 -5.56
CA LEU A 644 -17.09 -11.61 -4.58
C LEU A 644 -17.34 -13.11 -4.43
N GLN A 645 -18.60 -13.53 -4.25
CA GLN A 645 -18.96 -14.95 -4.14
C GLN A 645 -18.61 -15.78 -5.39
N GLN A 646 -18.65 -15.18 -6.58
CA GLN A 646 -18.23 -15.83 -7.82
C GLN A 646 -16.70 -15.82 -8.01
N GLY A 647 -15.94 -15.21 -7.10
CA GLY A 647 -14.48 -15.16 -7.10
C GLY A 647 -13.88 -14.11 -8.00
N LEU A 648 -14.63 -13.07 -8.36
CA LEU A 648 -14.08 -11.93 -9.10
C LEU A 648 -13.25 -11.03 -8.17
N ASN A 649 -12.24 -10.39 -8.75
CA ASN A 649 -11.46 -9.37 -8.07
C ASN A 649 -12.26 -8.07 -8.05
N VAL A 650 -12.87 -7.78 -6.91
CA VAL A 650 -13.67 -6.59 -6.70
C VAL A 650 -12.94 -5.62 -5.77
N THR A 651 -12.88 -4.36 -6.18
CA THR A 651 -12.33 -3.24 -5.41
C THR A 651 -13.43 -2.23 -5.07
N VAL A 652 -13.24 -1.42 -4.04
CA VAL A 652 -14.20 -0.38 -3.61
C VAL A 652 -13.50 0.97 -3.61
N ASN A 653 -14.06 1.95 -4.33
CA ASN A 653 -13.42 3.22 -4.67
C ASN A 653 -14.40 4.39 -4.57
N THR A 654 -13.90 5.62 -4.50
CA THR A 654 -14.76 6.80 -4.21
C THR A 654 -15.39 7.48 -5.43
N ASP A 655 -14.83 7.25 -6.63
CA ASP A 655 -15.20 7.93 -7.87
C ASP A 655 -14.99 9.45 -7.78
N ASN A 656 -15.99 10.20 -7.30
CA ASN A 656 -15.95 11.65 -7.10
C ASN A 656 -16.26 11.97 -5.63
N PRO A 657 -15.29 11.87 -4.69
CA PRO A 657 -15.58 11.91 -3.25
C PRO A 657 -16.19 13.25 -2.79
N GLY A 658 -15.87 14.35 -3.44
CA GLY A 658 -16.43 15.68 -3.16
C GLY A 658 -17.87 15.86 -3.65
N ILE A 659 -18.22 15.27 -4.80
CA ILE A 659 -19.59 15.27 -5.37
C ILE A 659 -20.48 14.28 -4.61
N SER A 660 -19.99 13.07 -4.38
CA SER A 660 -20.72 12.02 -3.67
C SER A 660 -20.74 12.18 -2.16
N GLN A 661 -20.08 13.20 -1.61
CA GLN A 661 -19.96 13.49 -0.17
C GLN A 661 -19.46 12.28 0.65
N THR A 662 -18.52 11.54 0.07
CA THR A 662 -18.02 10.25 0.59
C THR A 662 -16.50 10.24 0.80
N ASN A 663 -15.99 9.13 1.34
CA ASN A 663 -14.56 8.80 1.46
C ASN A 663 -14.40 7.26 1.45
N ALA A 664 -13.18 6.74 1.43
CA ALA A 664 -12.95 5.30 1.27
C ALA A 664 -13.57 4.47 2.41
N SER A 665 -13.55 4.97 3.65
CA SER A 665 -14.22 4.28 4.77
C SER A 665 -15.74 4.23 4.63
N LYS A 666 -16.36 5.33 4.20
CA LYS A 666 -17.80 5.39 3.92
C LYS A 666 -18.16 4.49 2.74
N GLU A 667 -17.32 4.39 1.71
CA GLU A 667 -17.54 3.47 0.59
C GLU A 667 -17.50 2.01 1.03
N LEU A 668 -16.56 1.62 1.89
CA LEU A 668 -16.54 0.26 2.45
C LEU A 668 -17.80 -0.04 3.28
N TYR A 669 -18.27 0.92 4.09
CA TYR A 669 -19.53 0.77 4.81
C TYR A 669 -20.73 0.69 3.84
N ARG A 670 -20.77 1.54 2.81
CA ARG A 670 -21.84 1.56 1.81
C ARG A 670 -21.87 0.23 1.06
N ALA A 671 -20.73 -0.28 0.59
CA ALA A 671 -20.61 -1.61 -0.01
C ALA A 671 -21.13 -2.71 0.92
N ALA A 672 -20.80 -2.62 2.21
CA ALA A 672 -21.28 -3.57 3.21
C ALA A 672 -22.80 -3.50 3.40
N SER A 673 -23.37 -2.31 3.59
CA SER A 673 -24.82 -2.14 3.76
C SER A 673 -25.64 -2.57 2.53
N MET A 674 -25.08 -2.41 1.33
CA MET A 674 -25.70 -2.86 0.08
C MET A 674 -25.61 -4.37 -0.16
N SER A 675 -24.85 -5.10 0.68
CA SER A 675 -24.69 -6.55 0.60
C SER A 675 -25.72 -7.26 1.48
N PHE A 676 -26.26 -8.39 1.02
CA PHE A 676 -27.20 -9.20 1.78
C PHE A 676 -26.55 -9.72 3.07
N ASN A 677 -27.12 -9.37 4.23
CA ASN A 677 -26.56 -9.58 5.56
C ASN A 677 -25.20 -8.90 5.83
N GLY A 678 -24.89 -7.80 5.16
CA GLY A 678 -23.63 -7.11 5.37
C GLY A 678 -22.42 -7.83 4.76
N LEU A 679 -21.23 -7.28 4.99
CA LEU A 679 -19.95 -7.93 4.64
C LEU A 679 -19.19 -8.31 5.90
N SER A 680 -18.64 -9.51 5.96
CA SER A 680 -17.78 -9.90 7.07
C SER A 680 -16.49 -9.07 7.09
N LEU A 681 -15.81 -8.96 8.23
CA LEU A 681 -14.49 -8.33 8.26
C LEU A 681 -13.48 -9.06 7.37
N LEU A 682 -13.67 -10.35 7.11
CA LEU A 682 -12.85 -11.10 6.15
C LEU A 682 -13.13 -10.68 4.70
N ASP A 683 -14.38 -10.41 4.34
CA ASP A 683 -14.72 -9.88 3.01
C ASP A 683 -14.13 -8.48 2.82
N ILE A 684 -14.21 -7.62 3.86
CA ILE A 684 -13.56 -6.31 3.85
C ILE A 684 -12.04 -6.45 3.66
N ALA A 685 -11.40 -7.40 4.36
CA ALA A 685 -9.98 -7.69 4.16
C ALA A 685 -9.65 -8.10 2.72
N GLN A 686 -10.52 -8.91 2.11
CA GLN A 686 -10.37 -9.35 0.73
C GLN A 686 -10.52 -8.18 -0.25
N ILE A 687 -11.50 -7.29 -0.06
CA ILE A 687 -11.66 -6.07 -0.87
C ILE A 687 -10.43 -5.16 -0.73
N ILE A 688 -9.92 -4.98 0.48
CA ILE A 688 -8.69 -4.21 0.74
C ILE A 688 -7.49 -4.81 -0.01
N LYS A 689 -7.33 -6.13 0.06
CA LYS A 689 -6.29 -6.85 -0.67
C LYS A 689 -6.43 -6.70 -2.19
N ASN A 690 -7.64 -6.84 -2.70
CA ASN A 690 -7.91 -6.79 -4.14
C ASN A 690 -7.40 -5.49 -4.73
N GLY A 691 -7.67 -4.34 -4.11
CA GLY A 691 -7.22 -3.07 -4.70
C GLY A 691 -5.71 -2.84 -4.62
N PHE A 692 -5.04 -3.24 -3.55
CA PHE A 692 -3.57 -3.21 -3.56
C PHE A 692 -2.97 -4.16 -4.61
N SER A 693 -3.66 -5.26 -4.92
CA SER A 693 -3.22 -6.23 -5.95
C SER A 693 -3.51 -5.72 -7.38
N ALA A 694 -4.62 -4.99 -7.56
CA ALA A 694 -5.07 -4.38 -8.80
C ALA A 694 -4.35 -3.05 -9.14
N ALA A 695 -3.52 -2.53 -8.22
CA ALA A 695 -2.75 -1.31 -8.44
C ALA A 695 -1.82 -1.45 -9.66
N PHE A 696 -1.84 -0.42 -10.52
CA PHE A 696 -0.96 -0.26 -11.67
C PHE A 696 0.42 0.25 -11.21
N LEU A 697 1.13 -0.64 -10.54
CA LEU A 697 2.47 -0.44 -10.01
C LEU A 697 3.42 -1.54 -10.50
N PRO A 698 4.72 -1.22 -10.64
CA PRO A 698 5.74 -2.24 -10.84
C PRO A 698 5.64 -3.33 -9.77
N HIS A 699 5.82 -4.59 -10.18
CA HIS A 699 5.62 -5.75 -9.30
C HIS A 699 6.36 -5.64 -7.95
N SER A 700 7.61 -5.17 -7.94
CA SER A 700 8.39 -5.00 -6.71
C SER A 700 7.77 -3.97 -5.76
N THR A 701 7.33 -2.83 -6.29
CA THR A 701 6.69 -1.75 -5.52
C THR A 701 5.33 -2.21 -5.00
N ARG A 702 4.51 -2.83 -5.87
CA ARG A 702 3.22 -3.38 -5.48
C ARG A 702 3.34 -4.42 -4.38
N LYS A 703 4.32 -5.32 -4.48
CA LYS A 703 4.59 -6.34 -3.46
C LYS A 703 4.99 -5.73 -2.12
N GLN A 704 5.85 -4.71 -2.13
CA GLN A 704 6.25 -4.01 -0.90
C GLN A 704 5.06 -3.28 -0.25
N LEU A 705 4.26 -2.58 -1.06
CA LEU A 705 3.05 -1.91 -0.60
C LEU A 705 2.10 -2.92 0.05
N LEU A 706 1.80 -4.02 -0.63
CA LEU A 706 0.92 -5.09 -0.15
C LEU A 706 1.41 -5.70 1.16
N LEU A 707 2.72 -5.96 1.31
CA LEU A 707 3.28 -6.47 2.55
C LEU A 707 3.14 -5.47 3.71
N SER A 708 3.37 -4.18 3.46
CA SER A 708 3.27 -3.15 4.50
C SER A 708 1.83 -2.92 4.94
N THR A 709 0.88 -2.93 4.00
CA THR A 709 -0.55 -2.77 4.28
C THR A 709 -1.10 -4.02 4.95
N GLU A 710 -0.58 -5.19 4.59
CA GLU A 710 -0.90 -6.45 5.25
C GLU A 710 -0.54 -6.44 6.73
N GLN A 711 0.69 -6.02 7.06
CA GLN A 711 1.13 -5.92 8.45
C GLN A 711 0.23 -5.00 9.28
N ASN A 712 -0.17 -3.86 8.70
CA ASN A 712 -1.08 -2.92 9.36
C ASN A 712 -2.48 -3.53 9.53
N LEU A 713 -3.02 -4.20 8.51
CA LEU A 713 -4.33 -4.83 8.56
C LEU A 713 -4.39 -5.91 9.65
N VAL A 714 -3.39 -6.80 9.69
CA VAL A 714 -3.30 -7.85 10.70
C VAL A 714 -3.22 -7.27 12.11
N ARG A 715 -2.42 -6.22 12.31
CA ARG A 715 -2.29 -5.54 13.61
C ARG A 715 -3.63 -4.98 14.09
N GLU A 716 -4.39 -4.33 13.21
CA GLU A 716 -5.71 -3.81 13.56
C GLU A 716 -6.71 -4.93 13.86
N TYR A 717 -6.71 -6.02 13.11
CA TYR A 717 -7.56 -7.18 13.41
C TYR A 717 -7.17 -7.89 14.71
N TYR A 718 -5.89 -7.95 15.06
CA TYR A 718 -5.46 -8.38 16.40
C TYR A 718 -6.07 -7.51 17.48
N ARG A 719 -6.01 -6.19 17.32
CA ARG A 719 -6.54 -5.23 18.29
C ARG A 719 -8.06 -5.35 18.43
N ILE A 720 -8.79 -5.52 17.33
CA ILE A 720 -10.24 -5.68 17.30
C ILE A 720 -10.64 -6.97 18.02
N SER A 721 -10.06 -8.12 17.62
CA SER A 721 -10.37 -9.43 18.21
C SER A 721 -9.97 -9.55 19.68
N SER A 722 -8.85 -8.94 20.10
CA SER A 722 -8.34 -9.06 21.48
C SER A 722 -9.06 -8.16 22.49
N ARG A 723 -9.68 -7.04 22.06
CA ARG A 723 -10.45 -6.17 22.95
C ARG A 723 -11.77 -6.79 23.42
N GLN A 724 -12.33 -7.72 22.64
CA GLN A 724 -13.58 -8.40 22.98
C GLN A 724 -13.37 -9.75 23.67
N ALA A 725 -12.21 -10.39 23.57
CA ALA A 725 -11.91 -11.60 24.34
C ALA A 725 -11.70 -11.34 25.86
N ASN A 726 -11.55 -10.07 26.26
CA ASN A 726 -11.40 -9.63 27.66
C ASN A 726 -12.68 -8.99 28.24
N LEU A 727 -13.79 -9.02 27.50
CA LEU A 727 -15.15 -8.67 27.93
C LEU A 727 -15.97 -9.96 27.96
#